data_AF-A0A6B1B7Z3-F1
#
_entry.id   AF-A0A6B1B7Z3-F1
#
_cell.length_a   1.000
_cell.length_b   1.000
_cell.length_c   1.000
_cell.angle_alpha   90.00
_cell.angle_beta   90.00
_cell.angle_gamma   90.00
#
_symmetry.space_group_name_H-M   'P 1'
#
loop_
_entity.id
_entity.type
_entity.pdbx_description
1 polymer ?
#
loop_
_entity_poly.entity_id
_entity_poly.type
_entity_poly.pdbx_seq_one_letter_code
_entity_poly.pdbx_strand_id
1 'polypeptide(L)'
;MADTDNPIFGGRYELFSRIARGGMSEVFLGRDRLLDRPVAVKVLIPEFATDSSFVERFRREAQAAANLSQPNVVGVYDWGNHEGTYYIVMEYVEGRSLAEVIRSDGPLHPDRAADIAIDIAAALAFAHSNGVVHRDIKPGNVMITQSGQVKVADFGIARALGGETDDLTRTGSVMGTATYLSPEQAQGLEADPRSDVYSLSVVLYEVLTAGPPFTGDSPVAIAYKHVQEAPVPPSRYNADVPHELEAICLRGLAKDRAARYGSAAELRNDLLRFRAGQPTHAAATDVTAYFPAVTAAAPESTPHTPPAEPVAAPSPPAYQQTPPAPPAPPYGGVQYPPQYPQGPPPGAVEPPDRTPMWITLLVILLLVIAGLVFLLVNDRGEPGVVTEPESTSDVRLRVPGVVGLHFTEAERELADVGFEHVSIEFSERDDVDENVVFQQNPRAGLLLAEPNDPDNPITLFVAAPRTLILLPNVVGRTYQEAEAMLVAAGFSVERIDVRNDNLAIGLVTEQSIPSTEQRPAGTIVTLTVSAGRGEVEVPRLAGQTIDDARVTLARLGLVDRVEREFSTEFSVGTVIRSSPEAAEPVERGSVITLIVSDGPEELVVPALEDFGTTLADRIEAQLLALGFTVKRTAREVSNLDVNTNVVRDISPEPGTVLIAGSEVVLHMFKPPAVLAIPSLQALETFDPDGVEATLTELGFTVERRTQSVAAGDPADGQVISLDPPPGTDIRINYDTVTIVIGEATAAEANGEDANGNG
;
A
#
# COMPACT_ATOMS: atom_id res chain seq x y z
N MET A 1 -12.60 47.42 -21.82
CA MET A 1 -12.21 46.02 -21.52
C MET A 1 -10.69 45.94 -21.55
N ALA A 2 -10.09 45.07 -20.76
CA ALA A 2 -8.67 44.74 -20.92
C ALA A 2 -8.55 43.61 -21.95
N ASP A 3 -7.54 43.66 -22.81
CA ASP A 3 -7.13 42.48 -23.58
C ASP A 3 -6.45 41.51 -22.60
N THR A 4 -7.18 40.46 -22.22
CA THR A 4 -6.58 39.23 -21.72
C THR A 4 -6.17 38.41 -22.95
N ASP A 5 -4.88 38.41 -23.29
CA ASP A 5 -4.35 37.57 -24.36
C ASP A 5 -4.59 36.09 -24.04
N ASN A 6 -5.66 35.55 -24.62
CA ASN A 6 -6.02 34.15 -24.54
C ASN A 6 -4.95 33.28 -25.24
N PRO A 7 -4.51 32.16 -24.68
CA PRO A 7 -3.48 31.33 -25.30
C PRO A 7 -3.99 30.70 -26.61
N ILE A 8 -3.15 30.71 -27.66
CA ILE A 8 -3.53 30.34 -29.03
C ILE A 8 -2.77 29.07 -29.47
N PHE A 9 -3.39 27.92 -29.23
CA PHE A 9 -2.83 26.61 -29.58
C PHE A 9 -2.79 26.42 -31.10
N GLY A 10 -1.67 25.92 -31.60
CA GLY A 10 -1.40 25.74 -33.04
C GLY A 10 -1.47 27.02 -33.88
N GLY A 11 -1.47 28.22 -33.26
CA GLY A 11 -1.71 29.49 -33.96
C GLY A 11 -3.13 29.67 -34.51
N ARG A 12 -4.08 28.79 -34.14
CA ARG A 12 -5.45 28.73 -34.70
C ARG A 12 -6.54 28.65 -33.64
N TYR A 13 -6.28 27.98 -32.53
CA TYR A 13 -7.28 27.65 -31.52
C TYR A 13 -7.09 28.52 -30.29
N GLU A 14 -7.96 29.52 -30.12
CA GLU A 14 -7.92 30.42 -28.97
C GLU A 14 -8.72 29.82 -27.82
N LEU A 15 -8.11 29.67 -26.64
CA LEU A 15 -8.72 29.04 -25.46
C LEU A 15 -9.28 30.10 -24.50
N PHE A 16 -10.50 29.89 -24.02
CA PHE A 16 -11.18 30.76 -23.05
C PHE A 16 -11.27 30.07 -21.68
N SER A 17 -12.48 29.70 -21.23
CA SER A 17 -12.71 29.04 -19.95
C SER A 17 -12.39 27.55 -19.97
N ARG A 18 -11.82 27.03 -18.87
CA ARG A 18 -11.74 25.58 -18.63
C ARG A 18 -13.14 25.04 -18.34
N ILE A 19 -13.60 24.07 -19.14
CA ILE A 19 -14.87 23.34 -18.96
C ILE A 19 -14.70 22.23 -17.92
N ALA A 20 -13.61 21.45 -18.02
CA ALA A 20 -13.40 20.27 -17.17
C ALA A 20 -11.90 20.01 -16.89
N ARG A 21 -11.63 19.21 -15.86
CA ARG A 21 -10.30 18.70 -15.51
C ARG A 21 -10.39 17.20 -15.26
N GLY A 22 -9.69 16.40 -16.08
CA GLY A 22 -9.51 14.97 -15.89
C GLY A 22 -8.15 14.63 -15.27
N GLY A 23 -7.87 13.34 -15.10
CA GLY A 23 -6.65 12.88 -14.43
C GLY A 23 -5.33 13.18 -15.15
N MET A 24 -5.35 13.26 -16.49
CA MET A 24 -4.16 13.53 -17.32
C MET A 24 -4.32 14.75 -18.25
N SER A 25 -5.52 15.34 -18.34
CA SER A 25 -5.83 16.38 -19.33
C SER A 25 -6.91 17.34 -18.84
N GLU A 26 -6.83 18.60 -19.25
CA GLU A 26 -7.86 19.62 -19.05
C GLU A 26 -8.64 19.88 -20.33
N VAL A 27 -9.91 20.27 -20.24
CA VAL A 27 -10.74 20.60 -21.41
C VAL A 27 -11.14 22.05 -21.33
N PHE A 28 -10.87 22.82 -22.38
CA PHE A 28 -11.19 24.24 -22.50
C PHE A 28 -12.25 24.48 -23.58
N LEU A 29 -13.11 25.46 -23.37
CA LEU A 29 -13.87 26.10 -24.44
C LEU A 29 -12.91 26.96 -25.25
N GLY A 30 -12.97 26.88 -26.58
CA GLY A 30 -12.16 27.71 -27.46
C GLY A 30 -12.86 28.06 -28.77
N ARG A 31 -12.16 28.84 -29.60
CA ARG A 31 -12.62 29.26 -30.94
C ARG A 31 -11.60 28.86 -31.99
N ASP A 32 -12.07 28.16 -33.02
CA ASP A 32 -11.32 27.92 -34.25
C ASP A 32 -11.30 29.23 -35.05
N ARG A 33 -10.22 30.01 -34.94
CA ARG A 33 -10.10 31.35 -35.57
C ARG A 33 -10.09 31.33 -37.09
N LEU A 34 -9.96 30.15 -37.71
CA LEU A 34 -9.96 29.99 -39.17
C LEU A 34 -11.36 29.68 -39.73
N LEU A 35 -12.17 28.90 -39.00
CA LEU A 35 -13.53 28.51 -39.40
C LEU A 35 -14.64 29.26 -38.64
N ASP A 36 -14.26 30.16 -37.73
CA ASP A 36 -15.11 30.95 -36.84
C ASP A 36 -16.24 30.14 -36.15
N ARG A 37 -15.83 29.13 -35.38
CA ARG A 37 -16.74 28.24 -34.64
C ARG A 37 -16.22 27.92 -33.22
N PRO A 38 -17.12 27.66 -32.25
CA PRO A 38 -16.72 27.11 -30.96
C PRO A 38 -16.17 25.69 -31.13
N VAL A 39 -15.18 25.35 -30.31
CA VAL A 39 -14.56 24.03 -30.21
C VAL A 39 -14.25 23.72 -28.76
N ALA A 40 -14.23 22.45 -28.38
CA ALA A 40 -13.59 22.02 -27.14
C ALA A 40 -12.13 21.65 -27.44
N VAL A 41 -11.20 22.08 -26.59
CA VAL A 41 -9.77 21.77 -26.71
C VAL A 41 -9.34 20.99 -25.48
N LYS A 42 -9.08 19.69 -25.67
CA LYS A 42 -8.53 18.81 -24.63
C LYS A 42 -7.00 18.95 -24.68
N VAL A 43 -6.39 19.42 -23.60
CA VAL A 43 -4.95 19.69 -23.48
C VAL A 43 -4.35 18.73 -22.47
N LEU A 44 -3.24 18.08 -22.82
CA LEU A 44 -2.48 17.22 -21.92
C LEU A 44 -1.85 18.07 -20.81
N ILE A 45 -1.95 17.62 -19.56
CA ILE A 45 -1.36 18.33 -18.41
C ILE A 45 0.19 18.26 -18.55
N PRO A 46 0.94 19.38 -18.43
CA PRO A 46 2.36 19.45 -18.83
C PRO A 46 3.27 18.39 -18.20
N GLU A 47 3.00 18.01 -16.96
CA GLU A 47 3.70 16.97 -16.22
C GLU A 47 3.69 15.62 -16.97
N PHE A 48 2.59 15.27 -17.65
CA PHE A 48 2.46 14.06 -18.46
C PHE A 48 2.98 14.23 -19.89
N ALA A 49 3.18 15.46 -20.38
CA ALA A 49 3.64 15.71 -21.74
C ALA A 49 5.14 15.37 -21.96
N THR A 50 5.88 15.18 -20.87
CA THR A 50 7.28 14.71 -20.91
C THR A 50 7.42 13.19 -21.07
N ASP A 51 6.36 12.42 -20.81
CA ASP A 51 6.35 10.96 -20.91
C ASP A 51 5.75 10.51 -22.26
N SER A 52 6.55 9.81 -23.05
CA SER A 52 6.15 9.31 -24.37
C SER A 52 5.01 8.29 -24.32
N SER A 53 4.80 7.59 -23.21
CA SER A 53 3.71 6.63 -23.03
C SER A 53 2.34 7.32 -22.92
N PHE A 54 2.24 8.43 -22.16
CA PHE A 54 1.04 9.25 -22.07
C PHE A 54 0.78 10.00 -23.38
N VAL A 55 1.83 10.52 -24.03
CA VAL A 55 1.71 11.19 -25.33
C VAL A 55 1.18 10.24 -26.43
N GLU A 56 1.71 9.02 -26.54
CA GLU A 56 1.18 8.04 -27.51
C GLU A 56 -0.20 7.51 -27.13
N ARG A 57 -0.54 7.38 -25.84
CA ARG A 57 -1.90 7.06 -25.36
C ARG A 57 -2.91 8.12 -25.82
N PHE A 58 -2.59 9.40 -25.57
CA PHE A 58 -3.40 10.56 -25.96
C PHE A 58 -3.53 10.72 -27.48
N ARG A 59 -2.44 10.52 -28.21
CA ARG A 59 -2.43 10.53 -29.69
C ARG A 59 -3.33 9.45 -30.29
N ARG A 60 -3.28 8.22 -29.77
CA ARG A 60 -4.12 7.12 -30.27
C ARG A 60 -5.59 7.39 -30.02
N GLU A 61 -5.95 7.94 -28.86
CA GLU A 61 -7.32 8.33 -28.51
C GLU A 61 -7.92 9.27 -29.57
N ALA A 62 -7.16 10.31 -29.96
CA ALA A 62 -7.53 11.20 -31.05
C ALA A 62 -7.73 10.46 -32.39
N GLN A 63 -6.84 9.51 -32.73
CA GLN A 63 -6.87 8.78 -34.00
C GLN A 63 -8.06 7.81 -34.14
N ALA A 64 -8.49 7.15 -33.06
CA ALA A 64 -9.68 6.33 -33.10
C ALA A 64 -10.95 7.18 -33.25
N ALA A 65 -11.08 8.25 -32.47
CA ALA A 65 -12.24 9.13 -32.51
C ALA A 65 -12.34 9.96 -33.82
N ALA A 66 -11.23 10.36 -34.44
CA ALA A 66 -11.22 11.16 -35.67
C ALA A 66 -11.87 10.48 -36.89
N ASN A 67 -12.02 9.15 -36.88
CA ASN A 67 -12.71 8.41 -37.94
C ASN A 67 -14.21 8.19 -37.64
N LEU A 68 -14.72 8.56 -36.46
CA LEU A 68 -16.09 8.29 -36.00
C LEU A 68 -17.07 9.42 -36.32
N SER A 69 -17.37 9.63 -37.61
CA SER A 69 -18.35 10.62 -38.07
C SER A 69 -19.80 10.13 -37.99
N GLN A 70 -20.47 10.32 -36.85
CA GLN A 70 -21.89 10.02 -36.65
C GLN A 70 -22.59 11.01 -35.71
N PRO A 71 -23.94 11.18 -35.76
CA PRO A 71 -24.64 12.19 -34.96
C PRO A 71 -24.44 12.06 -33.44
N ASN A 72 -24.46 10.82 -32.92
CA ASN A 72 -24.39 10.52 -31.50
C ASN A 72 -22.96 10.40 -30.94
N VAL A 73 -21.95 10.87 -31.66
CA VAL A 73 -20.56 10.98 -31.17
C VAL A 73 -20.10 12.43 -31.25
N VAL A 74 -19.22 12.80 -30.32
CA VAL A 74 -18.48 14.08 -30.33
C VAL A 74 -17.38 13.99 -31.40
N GLY A 75 -17.51 14.77 -32.48
CA GLY A 75 -16.55 14.72 -33.58
C GLY A 75 -15.18 15.29 -33.19
N VAL A 76 -14.10 14.54 -33.40
CA VAL A 76 -12.72 15.06 -33.31
C VAL A 76 -12.34 15.72 -34.63
N TYR A 77 -11.75 16.91 -34.56
CA TYR A 77 -11.45 17.76 -35.72
C TYR A 77 -9.96 17.89 -36.03
N ASP A 78 -9.09 17.92 -35.01
CA ASP A 78 -7.65 18.13 -35.16
C ASP A 78 -6.89 17.62 -33.93
N TRP A 79 -5.57 17.44 -34.04
CA TRP A 79 -4.67 17.20 -32.91
C TRP A 79 -3.28 17.79 -33.19
N GLY A 80 -2.55 18.16 -32.15
CA GLY A 80 -1.22 18.75 -32.33
C GLY A 80 -0.45 18.95 -31.04
N ASN A 81 0.61 19.77 -31.13
CA ASN A 81 1.44 20.17 -30.00
C ASN A 81 1.65 21.69 -29.95
N HIS A 82 1.84 22.22 -28.75
CA HIS A 82 2.05 23.65 -28.48
C HIS A 82 2.90 23.80 -27.23
N GLU A 83 3.98 24.58 -27.31
CA GLU A 83 4.89 24.92 -26.19
C GLU A 83 5.33 23.76 -25.27
N GLY A 84 5.46 22.56 -25.83
CA GLY A 84 5.90 21.36 -25.11
C GLY A 84 4.77 20.45 -24.61
N THR A 85 3.50 20.87 -24.70
CA THR A 85 2.33 20.01 -24.46
C THR A 85 1.60 19.62 -25.75
N TYR A 86 0.62 18.72 -25.64
CA TYR A 86 -0.19 18.16 -26.71
C TYR A 86 -1.67 18.51 -26.53
N TYR A 87 -2.41 18.59 -27.63
CA TYR A 87 -3.84 18.91 -27.60
C TYR A 87 -4.65 18.15 -28.67
N ILE A 88 -5.94 17.99 -28.40
CA ILE A 88 -6.96 17.44 -29.30
C ILE A 88 -8.08 18.50 -29.40
N VAL A 89 -8.51 18.80 -30.62
CA VAL A 89 -9.63 19.71 -30.88
C VAL A 89 -10.84 18.90 -31.30
N MET A 90 -11.96 19.13 -30.63
CA MET A 90 -13.21 18.38 -30.81
C MET A 90 -14.43 19.31 -30.83
N GLU A 91 -15.57 18.74 -31.23
CA GLU A 91 -16.88 19.37 -31.20
C GLU A 91 -17.21 19.92 -29.80
N TYR A 92 -17.55 21.20 -29.72
CA TYR A 92 -18.12 21.76 -28.49
C TYR A 92 -19.61 21.38 -28.42
N VAL A 93 -19.97 20.59 -27.41
CA VAL A 93 -21.36 20.18 -27.17
C VAL A 93 -22.00 21.11 -26.15
N GLU A 94 -22.86 22.01 -26.63
CA GLU A 94 -23.61 22.92 -25.75
C GLU A 94 -24.76 22.15 -25.06
N GLY A 95 -24.54 21.80 -23.79
CA GLY A 95 -25.40 20.89 -23.04
C GLY A 95 -24.84 20.55 -21.67
N ARG A 96 -25.38 19.50 -21.05
CA ARG A 96 -25.01 18.97 -19.72
C ARG A 96 -24.48 17.54 -19.86
N SER A 97 -23.60 17.08 -18.97
CA SER A 97 -23.30 15.65 -18.90
C SER A 97 -24.49 14.88 -18.31
N LEU A 98 -24.65 13.60 -18.67
CA LEU A 98 -25.67 12.73 -18.09
C LEU A 98 -25.44 12.57 -16.57
N ALA A 99 -24.20 12.65 -16.10
CA ALA A 99 -23.86 12.69 -14.67
C ALA A 99 -24.44 13.91 -13.94
N GLU A 100 -24.53 15.08 -14.59
CA GLU A 100 -25.20 16.25 -14.02
C GLU A 100 -26.72 16.10 -14.05
N VAL A 101 -27.27 15.53 -15.13
CA VAL A 101 -28.71 15.32 -15.31
C VAL A 101 -29.24 14.38 -14.22
N ILE A 102 -28.61 13.21 -14.01
CA ILE A 102 -29.01 12.28 -12.93
C ILE A 102 -28.92 12.98 -11.55
N ARG A 103 -27.90 13.81 -11.33
CA ARG A 103 -27.69 14.49 -10.04
C ARG A 103 -28.73 15.58 -9.71
N SER A 104 -29.30 16.26 -10.72
CA SER A 104 -30.30 17.31 -10.48
C SER A 104 -31.74 16.88 -10.73
N ASP A 105 -31.96 15.97 -11.67
CA ASP A 105 -33.28 15.59 -12.15
C ASP A 105 -33.75 14.27 -11.49
N GLY A 106 -32.84 13.55 -10.82
CA GLY A 106 -33.11 12.27 -10.17
C GLY A 106 -33.27 11.11 -11.15
N PRO A 107 -34.05 10.06 -10.80
CA PRO A 107 -34.35 8.96 -11.71
C PRO A 107 -35.16 9.46 -12.89
N LEU A 108 -34.69 9.22 -14.12
CA LEU A 108 -35.41 9.65 -15.32
C LEU A 108 -36.54 8.67 -15.66
N HIS A 109 -37.66 9.22 -16.17
CA HIS A 109 -38.81 8.44 -16.63
C HIS A 109 -38.36 7.32 -17.60
N PRO A 110 -38.86 6.07 -17.45
CA PRO A 110 -38.38 4.89 -18.18
C PRO A 110 -38.25 5.06 -19.69
N ASP A 111 -39.20 5.74 -20.34
CA ASP A 111 -39.13 6.06 -21.77
C ASP A 111 -37.91 6.92 -22.13
N ARG A 112 -37.60 7.94 -21.31
CA ARG A 112 -36.46 8.84 -21.56
C ARG A 112 -35.13 8.16 -21.26
N ALA A 113 -35.09 7.30 -20.25
CA ALA A 113 -33.94 6.44 -19.98
C ALA A 113 -33.64 5.51 -21.16
N ALA A 114 -34.67 4.87 -21.73
CA ALA A 114 -34.54 4.04 -22.91
C ALA A 114 -34.17 4.85 -24.17
N ASP A 115 -34.75 6.03 -24.41
CA ASP A 115 -34.36 6.92 -25.51
C ASP A 115 -32.87 7.31 -25.44
N ILE A 116 -32.36 7.64 -24.24
CA ILE A 116 -30.94 7.95 -24.02
C ILE A 116 -30.07 6.71 -24.30
N ALA A 117 -30.47 5.54 -23.82
CA ALA A 117 -29.74 4.29 -24.06
C ALA A 117 -29.74 3.86 -25.55
N ILE A 118 -30.81 4.16 -26.31
CA ILE A 118 -30.90 3.91 -27.77
C ILE A 118 -29.85 4.72 -28.54
N ASP A 119 -29.60 5.97 -28.15
CA ASP A 119 -28.61 6.84 -28.78
C ASP A 119 -27.17 6.44 -28.39
N ILE A 120 -26.90 6.11 -27.13
CA ILE A 120 -25.58 5.61 -26.71
C ILE A 120 -25.28 4.25 -27.38
N ALA A 121 -26.28 3.37 -27.47
CA ALA A 121 -26.14 2.10 -28.18
C ALA A 121 -25.94 2.29 -29.71
N ALA A 122 -26.47 3.37 -30.30
CA ALA A 122 -26.17 3.73 -31.69
C ALA A 122 -24.70 4.13 -31.85
N ALA A 123 -24.22 5.02 -30.98
CA ALA A 123 -22.85 5.50 -30.95
C ALA A 123 -21.85 4.33 -30.82
N LEU A 124 -22.09 3.43 -29.87
CA LEU A 124 -21.31 2.21 -29.65
C LEU A 124 -21.35 1.27 -30.84
N ALA A 125 -22.53 0.95 -31.39
CA ALA A 125 -22.65 -0.01 -32.50
C ALA A 125 -21.87 0.43 -33.76
N PHE A 126 -21.82 1.73 -34.04
CA PHE A 126 -21.02 2.28 -35.13
C PHE A 126 -19.52 2.34 -34.79
N ALA A 127 -19.13 2.59 -33.54
CA ALA A 127 -17.72 2.49 -33.14
C ALA A 127 -17.22 1.04 -33.27
N HIS A 128 -18.02 0.08 -32.78
CA HIS A 128 -17.73 -1.36 -32.88
C HIS A 128 -17.60 -1.84 -34.33
N SER A 129 -18.43 -1.35 -35.26
CA SER A 129 -18.33 -1.71 -36.69
C SER A 129 -17.10 -1.10 -37.38
N ASN A 130 -16.50 -0.04 -36.82
CA ASN A 130 -15.22 0.52 -37.23
C ASN A 130 -14.03 -0.04 -36.41
N GLY A 131 -14.25 -1.07 -35.57
CA GLY A 131 -13.20 -1.73 -34.79
C GLY A 131 -12.77 -1.00 -33.52
N VAL A 132 -13.49 0.04 -33.08
CA VAL A 132 -13.21 0.81 -31.86
C VAL A 132 -14.12 0.34 -30.72
N VAL A 133 -13.53 -0.06 -29.59
CA VAL A 133 -14.22 -0.35 -28.32
C VAL A 133 -13.96 0.82 -27.37
N HIS A 134 -14.98 1.32 -26.67
CA HIS A 134 -14.92 2.57 -25.90
C HIS A 134 -14.29 2.38 -24.50
N ARG A 135 -14.54 1.25 -23.84
CA ARG A 135 -13.89 0.80 -22.58
C ARG A 135 -14.14 1.64 -21.33
N ASP A 136 -14.76 2.81 -21.45
CA ASP A 136 -15.00 3.81 -20.40
C ASP A 136 -16.38 4.49 -20.59
N ILE A 137 -17.44 3.69 -20.80
CA ILE A 137 -18.82 4.20 -20.85
C ILE A 137 -19.30 4.49 -19.42
N LYS A 138 -19.61 5.77 -19.16
CA LYS A 138 -20.13 6.29 -17.88
C LYS A 138 -20.90 7.60 -18.11
N PRO A 139 -21.75 8.06 -17.19
CA PRO A 139 -22.58 9.26 -17.41
C PRO A 139 -21.78 10.56 -17.61
N GLY A 140 -20.52 10.62 -17.15
CA GLY A 140 -19.63 11.75 -17.38
C GLY A 140 -19.11 11.85 -18.83
N ASN A 141 -19.09 10.74 -19.58
CA ASN A 141 -18.65 10.70 -20.98
C ASN A 141 -19.83 10.80 -21.97
N VAL A 142 -21.04 11.05 -21.47
CA VAL A 142 -22.26 11.19 -22.26
C VAL A 142 -22.82 12.60 -22.07
N MET A 143 -22.95 13.35 -23.15
CA MET A 143 -23.48 14.72 -23.18
C MET A 143 -24.91 14.75 -23.73
N ILE A 144 -25.78 15.53 -23.10
CA ILE A 144 -27.14 15.83 -23.59
C ILE A 144 -27.19 17.30 -23.98
N THR A 145 -27.40 17.55 -25.27
CA THR A 145 -27.57 18.89 -25.84
C THR A 145 -28.87 19.57 -25.39
N GLN A 146 -28.95 20.90 -25.51
CA GLN A 146 -30.20 21.65 -25.27
C GLN A 146 -31.40 21.18 -26.13
N SER A 147 -31.14 20.58 -27.30
CA SER A 147 -32.18 19.99 -28.17
C SER A 147 -32.56 18.55 -27.81
N GLY A 148 -31.96 17.99 -26.74
CA GLY A 148 -32.24 16.64 -26.24
C GLY A 148 -31.51 15.50 -26.96
N GLN A 149 -30.71 15.79 -28.00
CA GLN A 149 -29.82 14.81 -28.65
C GLN A 149 -28.68 14.41 -27.70
N VAL A 150 -28.38 13.11 -27.66
CA VAL A 150 -27.28 12.53 -26.89
C VAL A 150 -26.03 12.37 -27.75
N LYS A 151 -24.86 12.72 -27.19
CA LYS A 151 -23.53 12.55 -27.82
C LYS A 151 -22.56 11.88 -26.85
N VAL A 152 -21.83 10.87 -27.33
CA VAL A 152 -20.80 10.15 -26.59
C VAL A 152 -19.42 10.75 -26.90
N ALA A 153 -18.64 11.03 -25.85
CA ALA A 153 -17.30 11.61 -25.88
C ALA A 153 -16.24 10.61 -25.40
N ASP A 154 -14.96 10.95 -25.50
CA ASP A 154 -13.84 10.23 -24.86
C ASP A 154 -13.80 8.71 -25.14
N PHE A 155 -13.77 8.31 -26.42
CA PHE A 155 -13.60 6.92 -26.87
C PHE A 155 -12.24 6.35 -26.44
N GLY A 156 -12.21 5.81 -25.22
CA GLY A 156 -11.00 5.50 -24.47
C GLY A 156 -10.17 4.33 -25.00
N ILE A 157 -8.88 4.61 -25.24
CA ILE A 157 -7.85 3.60 -25.56
C ILE A 157 -7.07 3.17 -24.30
N ALA A 158 -7.39 3.73 -23.13
CA ALA A 158 -6.89 3.25 -21.85
C ALA A 158 -7.10 1.72 -21.71
N ARG A 159 -6.07 1.01 -21.22
CA ARG A 159 -5.96 -0.46 -21.18
C ARG A 159 -5.78 -1.18 -22.53
N ALA A 160 -5.37 -0.50 -23.60
CA ALA A 160 -4.99 -1.15 -24.85
C ALA A 160 -3.60 -1.83 -24.80
N LEU A 161 -3.61 -3.12 -24.44
CA LEU A 161 -2.61 -4.15 -24.79
C LEU A 161 -1.17 -3.96 -24.25
N GLY A 162 -0.90 -4.62 -23.10
CA GLY A 162 0.43 -5.16 -22.77
C GLY A 162 1.41 -4.22 -22.04
N GLY A 163 1.36 -4.22 -20.70
CA GLY A 163 2.43 -3.64 -19.87
C GLY A 163 2.10 -3.48 -18.38
N GLU A 164 0.88 -3.06 -18.06
CA GLU A 164 0.57 -2.43 -16.76
C GLU A 164 -0.19 -3.33 -15.76
N THR A 165 0.36 -4.51 -15.44
CA THR A 165 -0.04 -5.25 -14.22
C THR A 165 0.59 -4.69 -12.94
N ASP A 166 1.66 -3.90 -13.07
CA ASP A 166 2.44 -3.35 -11.94
C ASP A 166 1.71 -2.22 -11.20
N ASP A 167 1.13 -1.25 -11.92
CA ASP A 167 0.41 -0.12 -11.28
C ASP A 167 -0.91 -0.56 -10.61
N LEU A 168 -1.58 -1.58 -11.16
CA LEU A 168 -2.78 -2.17 -10.56
C LEU A 168 -2.51 -2.88 -9.23
N THR A 169 -1.25 -3.14 -8.86
CA THR A 169 -0.88 -3.94 -7.68
C THR A 169 0.08 -3.24 -6.71
N ARG A 170 0.76 -2.15 -7.10
CA ARG A 170 1.85 -1.56 -6.29
C ARG A 170 1.50 -0.27 -5.54
N THR A 171 0.47 0.49 -5.95
CA THR A 171 0.18 1.83 -5.39
C THR A 171 -1.21 2.00 -4.77
N GLY A 172 -2.15 1.06 -4.97
CA GLY A 172 -3.50 1.11 -4.40
C GLY A 172 -4.43 2.21 -4.96
N SER A 173 -3.87 3.21 -5.64
CA SER A 173 -4.59 4.31 -6.28
C SER A 173 -5.22 3.86 -7.60
N VAL A 174 -6.44 3.29 -7.54
CA VAL A 174 -7.24 3.03 -8.74
C VAL A 174 -7.66 4.38 -9.35
N MET A 175 -6.93 4.82 -10.37
CA MET A 175 -7.11 6.12 -11.04
C MET A 175 -8.35 6.10 -11.97
N GLY A 176 -9.53 5.96 -11.36
CA GLY A 176 -10.83 5.92 -12.03
C GLY A 176 -11.88 5.18 -11.20
N THR A 177 -13.11 5.68 -11.17
CA THR A 177 -14.19 5.09 -10.38
C THR A 177 -14.59 3.72 -10.94
N ALA A 178 -14.44 2.66 -10.14
CA ALA A 178 -14.65 1.27 -10.58
C ALA A 178 -16.12 0.93 -10.94
N THR A 179 -17.06 1.81 -10.61
CA THR A 179 -18.53 1.71 -10.74
C THR A 179 -19.05 1.32 -12.13
N TYR A 180 -18.27 1.50 -13.20
CA TYR A 180 -18.69 1.24 -14.58
C TYR A 180 -17.89 0.12 -15.26
N LEU A 181 -16.99 -0.55 -14.52
CA LEU A 181 -16.17 -1.63 -15.08
C LEU A 181 -17.03 -2.85 -15.38
N SER A 182 -16.86 -3.42 -16.57
CA SER A 182 -17.37 -4.77 -16.84
C SER A 182 -16.64 -5.83 -16.01
N PRO A 183 -17.26 -7.00 -15.74
CA PRO A 183 -16.68 -8.07 -14.93
C PRO A 183 -15.28 -8.48 -15.41
N GLU A 184 -15.10 -8.54 -16.72
CA GLU A 184 -13.81 -8.81 -17.36
C GLU A 184 -12.77 -7.71 -17.11
N GLN A 185 -13.14 -6.43 -17.12
CA GLN A 185 -12.22 -5.33 -16.82
C GLN A 185 -11.85 -5.28 -15.33
N ALA A 186 -12.74 -5.72 -14.44
CA ALA A 186 -12.44 -5.93 -13.03
C ALA A 186 -11.47 -7.11 -12.81
N GLN A 187 -11.55 -8.14 -13.67
CA GLN A 187 -10.63 -9.30 -13.69
C GLN A 187 -9.31 -9.06 -14.45
N GLY A 188 -9.10 -7.88 -15.04
CA GLY A 188 -7.91 -7.57 -15.86
C GLY A 188 -7.87 -8.28 -17.23
N LEU A 189 -8.98 -8.88 -17.68
CA LEU A 189 -9.12 -9.50 -18.98
C LEU A 189 -9.36 -8.45 -20.08
N GLU A 190 -9.09 -8.80 -21.35
CA GLU A 190 -9.29 -7.87 -22.46
C GLU A 190 -10.78 -7.53 -22.67
N ALA A 191 -11.08 -6.23 -22.78
CA ALA A 191 -12.40 -5.68 -23.03
C ALA A 191 -12.76 -5.71 -24.52
N ASP A 192 -13.96 -6.23 -24.81
CA ASP A 192 -14.53 -6.39 -26.17
C ASP A 192 -15.85 -5.59 -26.30
N PRO A 193 -16.50 -5.51 -27.47
CA PRO A 193 -17.77 -4.78 -27.64
C PRO A 193 -18.87 -5.07 -26.60
N ARG A 194 -18.88 -6.26 -25.99
CA ARG A 194 -19.84 -6.67 -24.94
C ARG A 194 -19.47 -6.16 -23.55
N SER A 195 -18.25 -5.64 -23.37
CA SER A 195 -17.84 -4.87 -22.20
C SER A 195 -18.53 -3.51 -22.21
N ASP A 196 -18.54 -2.82 -23.36
CA ASP A 196 -19.27 -1.55 -23.52
C ASP A 196 -20.80 -1.72 -23.35
N VAL A 197 -21.36 -2.84 -23.83
CA VAL A 197 -22.77 -3.23 -23.59
C VAL A 197 -23.07 -3.33 -22.09
N TYR A 198 -22.17 -3.95 -21.32
CA TYR A 198 -22.32 -4.05 -19.86
C TYR A 198 -22.27 -2.67 -19.21
N SER A 199 -21.26 -1.85 -19.53
CA SER A 199 -21.11 -0.50 -18.97
C SER A 199 -22.29 0.42 -19.35
N LEU A 200 -22.84 0.32 -20.57
CA LEU A 200 -24.09 1.00 -20.93
C LEU A 200 -25.28 0.48 -20.10
N SER A 201 -25.30 -0.80 -19.74
CA SER A 201 -26.36 -1.36 -18.90
C SER A 201 -26.24 -0.92 -17.43
N VAL A 202 -25.02 -0.63 -16.96
CA VAL A 202 -24.77 0.08 -15.68
C VAL A 202 -25.30 1.52 -15.76
N VAL A 203 -25.04 2.24 -16.86
CA VAL A 203 -25.57 3.60 -17.06
C VAL A 203 -27.10 3.60 -17.15
N LEU A 204 -27.71 2.66 -17.88
CA LEU A 204 -29.18 2.54 -17.94
C LEU A 204 -29.77 2.26 -16.57
N TYR A 205 -29.14 1.40 -15.77
CA TYR A 205 -29.54 1.13 -14.39
C TYR A 205 -29.56 2.43 -13.57
N GLU A 206 -28.43 3.15 -13.52
CA GLU A 206 -28.28 4.37 -12.74
C GLU A 206 -29.25 5.48 -13.18
N VAL A 207 -29.54 5.59 -14.48
CA VAL A 207 -30.56 6.52 -15.00
C VAL A 207 -31.97 6.17 -14.53
N LEU A 208 -32.27 4.88 -14.31
CA LEU A 208 -33.59 4.42 -13.84
C LEU A 208 -33.76 4.50 -12.31
N THR A 209 -32.68 4.60 -11.55
CA THR A 209 -32.68 4.50 -10.06
C THR A 209 -32.02 5.68 -9.33
N ALA A 210 -31.36 6.58 -10.06
CA ALA A 210 -30.41 7.59 -9.55
C ALA A 210 -29.22 7.03 -8.75
N GLY A 211 -28.90 5.73 -8.88
CA GLY A 211 -27.75 5.13 -8.23
C GLY A 211 -27.24 3.86 -8.93
N PRO A 212 -25.92 3.65 -9.03
CA PRO A 212 -25.36 2.50 -9.75
C PRO A 212 -25.72 1.17 -9.08
N PRO A 213 -25.76 0.06 -9.83
CA PRO A 213 -26.15 -1.26 -9.32
C PRO A 213 -25.24 -1.81 -8.22
N PHE A 214 -24.03 -1.27 -8.07
CA PHE A 214 -23.06 -1.67 -7.06
C PHE A 214 -22.35 -0.46 -6.45
N THR A 215 -22.35 -0.39 -5.13
CA THR A 215 -21.63 0.59 -4.30
C THR A 215 -20.79 -0.13 -3.24
N GLY A 216 -19.79 0.57 -2.68
CA GLY A 216 -18.95 0.06 -1.60
C GLY A 216 -17.76 0.97 -1.32
N ASP A 217 -17.14 0.80 -0.15
CA ASP A 217 -16.19 1.77 0.46
C ASP A 217 -14.80 1.80 -0.20
N SER A 218 -14.59 1.01 -1.26
CA SER A 218 -13.37 1.05 -2.06
C SER A 218 -13.61 0.64 -3.52
N PRO A 219 -12.79 1.12 -4.47
CA PRO A 219 -12.86 0.67 -5.86
C PRO A 219 -12.70 -0.85 -6.03
N VAL A 220 -11.92 -1.50 -5.16
CA VAL A 220 -11.72 -2.95 -5.17
C VAL A 220 -12.98 -3.71 -4.74
N ALA A 221 -13.70 -3.21 -3.72
CA ALA A 221 -14.98 -3.78 -3.32
C ALA A 221 -16.03 -3.66 -4.44
N ILE A 222 -16.13 -2.48 -5.08
CA ILE A 222 -17.03 -2.27 -6.23
C ILE A 222 -16.67 -3.21 -7.39
N ALA A 223 -15.38 -3.33 -7.73
CA ALA A 223 -14.90 -4.27 -8.76
C ALA A 223 -15.25 -5.74 -8.43
N TYR A 224 -15.13 -6.17 -7.17
CA TYR A 224 -15.56 -7.50 -6.73
C TYR A 224 -17.06 -7.73 -6.94
N LYS A 225 -17.90 -6.73 -6.63
CA LYS A 225 -19.35 -6.79 -6.89
C LYS A 225 -19.68 -6.91 -8.38
N HIS A 226 -18.99 -6.16 -9.24
CA HIS A 226 -19.13 -6.33 -10.69
C HIS A 226 -18.82 -7.77 -11.14
N VAL A 227 -17.86 -8.47 -10.51
CA VAL A 227 -17.58 -9.88 -10.82
C VAL A 227 -18.63 -10.84 -10.22
N GLN A 228 -18.96 -10.74 -8.93
CA GLN A 228 -19.65 -11.80 -8.18
C GLN A 228 -21.11 -11.50 -7.80
N GLU A 229 -21.47 -10.26 -7.50
CA GLU A 229 -22.75 -9.90 -6.87
C GLU A 229 -23.85 -9.70 -7.92
N ALA A 230 -25.01 -10.35 -7.78
CA ALA A 230 -26.14 -10.09 -8.68
C ALA A 230 -26.72 -8.69 -8.41
N PRO A 231 -27.03 -7.87 -9.45
CA PRO A 231 -27.62 -6.57 -9.24
C PRO A 231 -29.05 -6.72 -8.70
N VAL A 232 -29.43 -5.87 -7.74
CA VAL A 232 -30.83 -5.77 -7.28
C VAL A 232 -31.68 -5.25 -8.44
N PRO A 233 -32.89 -5.79 -8.73
CA PRO A 233 -33.71 -5.32 -9.85
C PRO A 233 -34.10 -3.83 -9.72
N PRO A 234 -33.97 -2.98 -10.76
CA PRO A 234 -34.34 -1.56 -10.74
C PRO A 234 -35.73 -1.25 -10.15
N SER A 235 -36.72 -2.13 -10.40
CA SER A 235 -38.09 -2.05 -9.85
C SER A 235 -38.17 -2.01 -8.32
N ARG A 236 -37.09 -2.38 -7.62
CA ARG A 236 -36.96 -2.30 -6.16
C ARG A 236 -36.61 -0.90 -5.65
N TYR A 237 -36.06 -0.04 -6.50
CA TYR A 237 -35.73 1.35 -6.20
C TYR A 237 -36.67 2.34 -6.88
N ASN A 238 -37.19 2.00 -8.06
CA ASN A 238 -38.14 2.81 -8.81
C ASN A 238 -39.28 1.92 -9.33
N ALA A 239 -40.46 2.05 -8.71
CA ALA A 239 -41.63 1.22 -9.03
C ALA A 239 -42.24 1.50 -10.42
N ASP A 240 -41.91 2.63 -11.06
CA ASP A 240 -42.40 2.98 -12.40
C ASP A 240 -41.67 2.20 -13.52
N VAL A 241 -40.55 1.53 -13.23
CA VAL A 241 -39.75 0.80 -14.23
C VAL A 241 -40.53 -0.42 -14.76
N PRO A 242 -40.88 -0.46 -16.06
CA PRO A 242 -41.62 -1.60 -16.61
C PRO A 242 -40.74 -2.85 -16.67
N HIS A 243 -41.34 -4.02 -16.38
CA HIS A 243 -40.67 -5.32 -16.39
C HIS A 243 -39.90 -5.62 -17.69
N GLU A 244 -40.37 -5.15 -18.85
CA GLU A 244 -39.64 -5.31 -20.12
C GLU A 244 -38.32 -4.53 -20.18
N LEU A 245 -38.28 -3.31 -19.61
CA LEU A 245 -37.06 -2.49 -19.57
C LEU A 245 -36.11 -2.98 -18.47
N GLU A 246 -36.65 -3.42 -17.33
CA GLU A 246 -35.88 -4.13 -16.31
C GLU A 246 -35.20 -5.38 -16.88
N ALA A 247 -35.93 -6.22 -17.63
CA ALA A 247 -35.37 -7.41 -18.27
C ALA A 247 -34.25 -7.06 -19.27
N ILE A 248 -34.41 -5.99 -20.07
CA ILE A 248 -33.34 -5.48 -20.96
C ILE A 248 -32.10 -5.09 -20.15
N CYS A 249 -32.27 -4.29 -19.10
CA CYS A 249 -31.18 -3.81 -18.26
C CYS A 249 -30.44 -4.97 -17.57
N LEU A 250 -31.18 -5.92 -17.00
CA LEU A 250 -30.65 -7.07 -16.28
C LEU A 250 -29.95 -8.07 -17.22
N ARG A 251 -30.48 -8.30 -18.43
CA ARG A 251 -29.79 -9.09 -19.48
C ARG A 251 -28.45 -8.46 -19.87
N GLY A 252 -28.39 -7.13 -19.98
CA GLY A 252 -27.15 -6.41 -20.27
C GLY A 252 -26.11 -6.49 -19.14
N LEU A 253 -26.58 -6.55 -17.88
CA LEU A 253 -25.76 -6.74 -16.67
C LEU A 253 -25.38 -8.20 -16.36
N ALA A 254 -25.72 -9.17 -17.21
CA ALA A 254 -25.36 -10.57 -17.01
C ALA A 254 -23.84 -10.75 -16.91
N LYS A 255 -23.37 -11.56 -15.95
CA LYS A 255 -21.93 -11.68 -15.64
C LYS A 255 -21.14 -12.29 -16.80
N ASP A 256 -21.63 -13.40 -17.35
CA ASP A 256 -21.06 -14.05 -18.54
C ASP A 256 -21.29 -13.20 -19.81
N ARG A 257 -20.22 -12.92 -20.57
CA ARG A 257 -20.28 -12.23 -21.86
C ARG A 257 -21.11 -12.97 -22.92
N ALA A 258 -21.38 -14.27 -22.75
CA ALA A 258 -22.23 -15.05 -23.66
C ALA A 258 -23.74 -14.95 -23.32
N ALA A 259 -24.11 -14.54 -22.11
CA ALA A 259 -25.51 -14.34 -21.70
C ALA A 259 -26.04 -12.93 -21.99
N ARG A 260 -25.14 -11.95 -22.14
CA ARG A 260 -25.45 -10.57 -22.54
C ARG A 260 -25.99 -10.48 -23.98
N TYR A 261 -26.33 -9.27 -24.41
CA TYR A 261 -26.46 -8.94 -25.83
C TYR A 261 -25.11 -9.13 -26.55
N GLY A 262 -25.11 -9.73 -27.73
CA GLY A 262 -23.90 -9.98 -28.51
C GLY A 262 -23.28 -8.73 -29.14
N SER A 263 -24.03 -7.62 -29.20
CA SER A 263 -23.57 -6.31 -29.67
C SER A 263 -24.44 -5.18 -29.14
N ALA A 264 -23.93 -3.94 -29.16
CA ALA A 264 -24.72 -2.75 -28.85
C ALA A 264 -25.93 -2.58 -29.81
N ALA A 265 -25.83 -3.05 -31.06
CA ALA A 265 -26.94 -3.05 -32.02
C ALA A 265 -28.09 -3.98 -31.60
N GLU A 266 -27.80 -5.11 -30.95
CA GLU A 266 -28.84 -6.02 -30.45
C GLU A 266 -29.59 -5.41 -29.26
N LEU A 267 -28.85 -4.84 -28.29
CA LEU A 267 -29.41 -4.07 -27.16
C LEU A 267 -30.29 -2.91 -27.65
N ARG A 268 -29.80 -2.13 -28.62
CA ARG A 268 -30.55 -1.02 -29.23
C ARG A 268 -31.87 -1.48 -29.86
N ASN A 269 -31.90 -2.63 -30.51
CA ASN A 269 -33.09 -3.16 -31.15
C ASN A 269 -34.15 -3.63 -30.13
N ASP A 270 -33.75 -4.15 -28.97
CA ASP A 270 -34.67 -4.47 -27.88
C ASP A 270 -35.22 -3.21 -27.20
N LEU A 271 -34.38 -2.19 -26.97
CA LEU A 271 -34.84 -0.89 -26.46
C LEU A 271 -35.83 -0.20 -27.41
N LEU A 272 -35.58 -0.24 -28.73
CA LEU A 272 -36.49 0.27 -29.75
C LEU A 272 -37.83 -0.48 -29.79
N ARG A 273 -37.83 -1.78 -29.48
CA ARG A 273 -39.07 -2.56 -29.35
C ARG A 273 -39.88 -2.15 -28.14
N PHE A 274 -39.23 -2.03 -26.98
CA PHE A 274 -39.85 -1.50 -25.76
C PHE A 274 -40.51 -0.13 -26.03
N ARG A 275 -39.77 0.82 -26.62
CA ARG A 275 -40.30 2.14 -27.00
C ARG A 275 -41.41 2.13 -28.07
N ALA A 276 -41.56 1.02 -28.80
CA ALA A 276 -42.63 0.80 -29.77
C ALA A 276 -43.80 -0.06 -29.21
N GLY A 277 -43.76 -0.45 -27.93
CA GLY A 277 -44.75 -1.36 -27.33
C GLY A 277 -44.73 -2.78 -27.95
N GLN A 278 -43.57 -3.24 -28.39
CA GLN A 278 -43.36 -4.53 -29.05
C GLN A 278 -42.60 -5.52 -28.15
N PRO A 279 -42.94 -6.82 -28.17
CA PRO A 279 -42.25 -7.83 -27.36
C PRO A 279 -40.72 -7.83 -27.54
N THR A 280 -40.01 -7.58 -26.45
CA THR A 280 -38.54 -7.57 -26.38
C THR A 280 -38.02 -9.01 -26.29
N HIS A 281 -36.80 -9.27 -26.79
CA HIS A 281 -36.20 -10.59 -26.66
C HIS A 281 -35.77 -10.89 -25.21
N ALA A 282 -35.39 -9.88 -24.42
CA ALA A 282 -35.12 -10.05 -23.00
C ALA A 282 -36.34 -10.52 -22.21
N ALA A 283 -37.53 -9.94 -22.41
CA ALA A 283 -38.74 -10.33 -21.68
C ALA A 283 -39.24 -11.75 -22.03
N ALA A 284 -38.76 -12.36 -23.12
CA ALA A 284 -39.02 -13.75 -23.49
C ALA A 284 -38.12 -14.76 -22.75
N THR A 285 -37.14 -14.30 -21.98
CA THR A 285 -36.24 -15.14 -21.16
C THR A 285 -36.50 -14.87 -19.68
N ASP A 286 -36.63 -15.92 -18.88
CA ASP A 286 -36.81 -15.78 -17.43
C ASP A 286 -35.63 -15.05 -16.80
N VAL A 287 -35.88 -13.98 -16.05
CA VAL A 287 -34.84 -13.12 -15.45
C VAL A 287 -33.93 -13.92 -14.51
N THR A 288 -34.45 -14.98 -13.89
CA THR A 288 -33.67 -15.90 -13.03
C THR A 288 -32.59 -16.69 -13.78
N ALA A 289 -32.67 -16.78 -15.12
CA ALA A 289 -31.66 -17.45 -15.94
C ALA A 289 -30.35 -16.63 -16.09
N TYR A 290 -30.39 -15.31 -15.91
CA TYR A 290 -29.20 -14.45 -15.98
C TYR A 290 -28.39 -14.43 -14.68
N PHE A 291 -29.06 -14.65 -13.55
CA PHE A 291 -28.47 -14.64 -12.21
C PHE A 291 -28.99 -15.86 -11.43
N PRO A 292 -28.43 -17.07 -11.68
CA PRO A 292 -28.83 -18.26 -10.94
C PRO A 292 -28.60 -18.03 -9.45
N ALA A 293 -29.62 -18.28 -8.64
CA ALA A 293 -29.60 -17.94 -7.22
C ALA A 293 -28.44 -18.65 -6.50
N VAL A 294 -27.44 -17.88 -6.08
CA VAL A 294 -26.50 -18.32 -5.05
C VAL A 294 -27.33 -18.47 -3.78
N THR A 295 -27.61 -19.72 -3.40
CA THR A 295 -28.37 -20.06 -2.20
C THR A 295 -27.82 -19.28 -1.01
N ALA A 296 -28.70 -18.59 -0.28
CA ALA A 296 -28.32 -17.86 0.93
C ALA A 296 -27.78 -18.84 1.98
N ALA A 297 -26.46 -19.02 1.99
CA ALA A 297 -25.77 -19.85 2.95
C ALA A 297 -25.80 -19.17 4.31
N ALA A 298 -26.81 -19.50 5.12
CA ALA A 298 -26.76 -19.26 6.55
C ALA A 298 -25.46 -19.86 7.12
N PRO A 299 -24.76 -19.17 8.04
CA PRO A 299 -23.46 -19.61 8.52
C PRO A 299 -23.59 -20.84 9.42
N GLU A 300 -23.46 -22.04 8.85
CA GLU A 300 -23.30 -23.28 9.62
C GLU A 300 -21.96 -23.27 10.36
N SER A 301 -22.02 -22.91 11.64
CA SER A 301 -20.87 -22.90 12.53
C SER A 301 -20.36 -24.32 12.82
N THR A 302 -19.27 -24.71 12.17
CA THR A 302 -18.45 -25.86 12.58
C THR A 302 -16.98 -25.45 12.77
N PRO A 303 -16.26 -26.03 13.74
CA PRO A 303 -15.03 -25.43 14.27
C PRO A 303 -13.76 -25.88 13.54
N HIS A 304 -12.85 -24.94 13.28
CA HIS A 304 -11.48 -25.23 12.84
C HIS A 304 -10.43 -24.81 13.89
N THR A 305 -9.49 -25.72 14.11
CA THR A 305 -8.41 -25.65 15.11
C THR A 305 -7.37 -24.56 14.77
N PRO A 306 -6.86 -23.80 15.75
CA PRO A 306 -5.76 -22.86 15.52
C PRO A 306 -4.42 -23.59 15.28
N PRO A 307 -3.54 -23.07 14.39
CA PRO A 307 -2.16 -23.54 14.24
C PRO A 307 -1.24 -23.06 15.39
N ALA A 308 -0.07 -23.68 15.53
CA ALA A 308 0.81 -23.53 16.68
C ALA A 308 1.77 -22.31 16.63
N GLU A 309 2.23 -21.89 17.82
CA GLU A 309 3.17 -20.79 18.04
C GLU A 309 4.65 -21.17 17.77
N PRO A 310 5.51 -20.22 17.35
CA PRO A 310 6.96 -20.29 17.51
C PRO A 310 7.42 -19.80 18.91
N VAL A 311 8.65 -20.14 19.31
CA VAL A 311 9.06 -20.16 20.73
C VAL A 311 9.88 -18.96 21.20
N ALA A 312 9.32 -18.25 22.19
CA ALA A 312 9.92 -17.55 23.35
C ALA A 312 11.22 -16.69 23.27
N ALA A 313 11.12 -15.49 23.88
CA ALA A 313 12.22 -14.78 24.57
C ALA A 313 11.68 -14.17 25.90
N PRO A 314 12.51 -13.91 26.93
CA PRO A 314 12.02 -13.75 28.32
C PRO A 314 11.84 -12.29 28.82
N SER A 315 11.01 -12.13 29.87
CA SER A 315 10.76 -10.87 30.58
C SER A 315 11.35 -10.85 32.02
N PRO A 316 11.78 -9.68 32.54
CA PRO A 316 12.17 -9.52 33.95
C PRO A 316 10.95 -9.47 34.92
N PRO A 317 11.16 -9.60 36.26
CA PRO A 317 10.17 -10.21 37.15
C PRO A 317 9.17 -9.27 37.85
N ALA A 318 8.13 -9.91 38.40
CA ALA A 318 6.95 -9.31 39.03
C ALA A 318 7.12 -8.86 40.50
N TYR A 319 6.13 -8.12 40.99
CA TYR A 319 5.73 -8.09 42.41
C TYR A 319 4.41 -8.85 42.63
N GLN A 320 4.31 -9.54 43.76
CA GLN A 320 3.16 -10.38 44.15
C GLN A 320 2.26 -9.68 45.18
N GLN A 321 0.95 -10.00 45.21
CA GLN A 321 0.24 -10.50 46.42
C GLN A 321 -1.28 -10.73 46.23
N THR A 322 -1.83 -11.64 47.06
CA THR A 322 -3.24 -12.09 47.23
C THR A 322 -3.37 -12.69 48.66
N PRO A 323 -4.52 -13.22 49.15
CA PRO A 323 -5.94 -12.77 49.19
C PRO A 323 -6.47 -12.74 50.69
N PRO A 324 -7.60 -13.34 51.17
CA PRO A 324 -9.07 -13.22 50.89
C PRO A 324 -10.05 -12.94 52.11
N ALA A 325 -11.28 -12.43 51.85
CA ALA A 325 -12.59 -12.65 52.57
C ALA A 325 -12.75 -12.21 54.08
N PRO A 326 -13.93 -12.25 54.80
CA PRO A 326 -15.32 -12.78 54.55
C PRO A 326 -16.54 -11.81 54.90
N PRO A 327 -17.85 -12.23 54.88
CA PRO A 327 -19.06 -11.33 54.91
C PRO A 327 -20.00 -11.34 56.18
N ALA A 328 -21.06 -10.47 56.22
CA ALA A 328 -22.19 -10.50 57.19
C ALA A 328 -23.55 -9.86 56.67
N PRO A 329 -24.76 -10.17 57.24
CA PRO A 329 -26.11 -9.75 56.73
C PRO A 329 -27.04 -9.06 57.80
N PRO A 330 -28.38 -9.28 57.94
CA PRO A 330 -29.52 -8.65 57.21
C PRO A 330 -30.73 -8.12 58.05
N TYR A 331 -31.74 -7.52 57.40
CA TYR A 331 -33.18 -7.34 57.81
C TYR A 331 -34.07 -7.14 56.55
N GLY A 332 -35.41 -7.33 56.48
CA GLY A 332 -36.41 -7.94 57.39
C GLY A 332 -37.50 -6.98 57.94
N GLY A 333 -38.82 -7.08 57.69
CA GLY A 333 -39.59 -7.86 56.69
C GLY A 333 -41.08 -8.16 57.07
N VAL A 334 -42.08 -7.51 56.44
CA VAL A 334 -43.55 -7.80 56.57
C VAL A 334 -44.24 -7.82 55.18
N GLN A 335 -45.03 -8.80 54.68
CA GLN A 335 -46.07 -9.72 55.25
C GLN A 335 -47.44 -9.02 55.46
N TYR A 336 -48.64 -9.56 55.16
CA TYR A 336 -49.18 -10.79 54.51
C TYR A 336 -50.75 -10.61 54.39
N PRO A 337 -51.66 -11.54 53.96
CA PRO A 337 -51.60 -12.87 53.28
C PRO A 337 -52.56 -12.91 52.02
N PRO A 338 -53.08 -14.05 51.47
CA PRO A 338 -52.82 -15.52 51.58
C PRO A 338 -52.41 -16.11 50.18
N GLN A 339 -52.65 -17.35 49.68
CA GLN A 339 -53.23 -18.64 50.15
C GLN A 339 -52.65 -19.85 49.36
N TYR A 340 -53.26 -21.04 49.48
CA TYR A 340 -52.86 -22.38 48.96
C TYR A 340 -54.13 -23.28 48.80
N PRO A 341 -54.15 -24.54 48.23
CA PRO A 341 -53.07 -25.56 48.18
C PRO A 341 -52.93 -26.51 46.93
N GLN A 342 -51.76 -27.21 46.86
CA GLN A 342 -51.42 -28.61 46.42
C GLN A 342 -52.28 -29.34 45.36
N GLY A 343 -51.79 -30.11 44.34
CA GLY A 343 -50.70 -31.13 44.29
C GLY A 343 -51.28 -32.57 44.41
N PRO A 344 -50.70 -33.71 43.90
CA PRO A 344 -49.46 -33.97 43.13
C PRO A 344 -49.64 -34.89 41.85
N PRO A 345 -48.58 -35.32 41.12
CA PRO A 345 -48.58 -36.37 40.07
C PRO A 345 -48.07 -37.75 40.61
N PRO A 346 -47.73 -38.82 39.83
CA PRO A 346 -47.82 -39.10 38.38
C PRO A 346 -48.46 -40.48 38.00
N GLY A 347 -48.47 -40.87 36.70
CA GLY A 347 -48.75 -42.24 36.23
C GLY A 347 -48.65 -42.38 34.70
N ALA A 348 -48.27 -43.57 34.16
CA ALA A 348 -47.97 -43.77 32.73
C ALA A 348 -48.49 -45.10 32.14
N VAL A 349 -49.05 -45.07 30.92
CA VAL A 349 -49.29 -46.17 29.94
C VAL A 349 -49.27 -45.56 28.52
N GLU A 350 -49.16 -46.40 27.47
CA GLU A 350 -48.82 -46.09 26.06
C GLU A 350 -50.06 -46.02 25.08
N PRO A 351 -49.92 -45.98 23.72
CA PRO A 351 -50.93 -45.43 22.74
C PRO A 351 -52.06 -46.45 22.34
N PRO A 352 -53.02 -46.20 21.39
CA PRO A 352 -53.12 -45.22 20.27
C PRO A 352 -54.53 -44.54 20.14
N ASP A 353 -55.06 -43.97 19.03
CA ASP A 353 -54.66 -43.88 17.59
C ASP A 353 -55.27 -42.62 16.87
N ARG A 354 -55.09 -42.52 15.54
CA ARG A 354 -55.42 -41.40 14.64
C ARG A 354 -56.88 -41.36 14.14
N THR A 355 -57.51 -40.18 14.15
CA THR A 355 -58.67 -39.84 13.29
C THR A 355 -58.55 -38.39 12.76
N PRO A 356 -59.03 -38.08 11.53
CA PRO A 356 -58.82 -36.76 10.92
C PRO A 356 -59.86 -35.72 11.37
N MET A 357 -59.38 -34.69 12.08
CA MET A 357 -60.13 -33.54 12.62
C MET A 357 -60.85 -32.65 11.57
N TRP A 358 -60.77 -33.00 10.28
CA TRP A 358 -61.21 -32.17 9.17
C TRP A 358 -62.71 -32.33 8.87
N ILE A 359 -63.30 -33.48 9.23
CA ILE A 359 -64.71 -33.81 8.95
C ILE A 359 -65.67 -33.01 9.86
N THR A 360 -65.28 -32.74 11.10
CA THR A 360 -66.10 -31.97 12.06
C THR A 360 -66.22 -30.49 11.67
N LEU A 361 -65.15 -29.88 11.17
CA LEU A 361 -65.16 -28.48 10.69
C LEU A 361 -66.11 -28.29 9.49
N LEU A 362 -66.16 -29.26 8.57
CA LEU A 362 -67.05 -29.21 7.40
C LEU A 362 -68.54 -29.20 7.79
N VAL A 363 -68.91 -29.98 8.82
CA VAL A 363 -70.30 -30.06 9.31
C VAL A 363 -70.72 -28.76 10.02
N ILE A 364 -69.82 -28.13 10.78
CA ILE A 364 -70.09 -26.85 11.44
C ILE A 364 -70.32 -25.74 10.38
N LEU A 365 -69.49 -25.70 9.34
CA LEU A 365 -69.62 -24.73 8.24
C LEU A 365 -70.97 -24.83 7.52
N LEU A 366 -71.43 -26.06 7.23
CA LEU A 366 -72.74 -26.30 6.60
C LEU A 366 -73.93 -25.85 7.46
N LEU A 367 -73.85 -26.02 8.79
CA LEU A 367 -74.91 -25.57 9.70
C LEU A 367 -75.00 -24.04 9.80
N VAL A 368 -73.87 -23.33 9.78
CA VAL A 368 -73.84 -21.86 9.76
C VAL A 368 -74.47 -21.31 8.47
N ILE A 369 -74.13 -21.88 7.31
CA ILE A 369 -74.68 -21.47 6.02
C ILE A 369 -76.20 -21.71 5.96
N ALA A 370 -76.68 -22.86 6.48
CA ALA A 370 -78.11 -23.15 6.54
C ALA A 370 -78.89 -22.16 7.44
N GLY A 371 -78.31 -21.76 8.58
CA GLY A 371 -78.90 -20.75 9.46
C GLY A 371 -78.99 -19.35 8.82
N LEU A 372 -77.97 -18.96 8.06
CA LEU A 372 -77.94 -17.67 7.36
C LEU A 372 -79.01 -17.59 6.26
N VAL A 373 -79.21 -18.67 5.51
CA VAL A 373 -80.26 -18.77 4.48
C VAL A 373 -81.67 -18.74 5.09
N PHE A 374 -81.87 -19.35 6.27
CA PHE A 374 -83.16 -19.32 6.96
C PHE A 374 -83.56 -17.90 7.39
N LEU A 375 -82.60 -17.10 7.88
CA LEU A 375 -82.84 -15.70 8.27
C LEU A 375 -83.18 -14.79 7.07
N LEU A 376 -82.66 -15.06 5.88
CA LEU A 376 -82.88 -14.23 4.68
C LEU A 376 -84.22 -14.46 3.96
N VAL A 377 -84.94 -15.54 4.27
CA VAL A 377 -86.16 -15.94 3.54
C VAL A 377 -87.45 -15.57 4.29
N ASN A 378 -87.39 -15.39 5.62
CA ASN A 378 -88.55 -15.66 6.47
C ASN A 378 -89.02 -14.49 7.37
N ASP A 379 -88.72 -13.23 7.03
CA ASP A 379 -89.39 -12.07 7.64
C ASP A 379 -90.01 -11.12 6.59
N ARG A 380 -91.28 -10.77 6.82
CA ARG A 380 -92.13 -9.88 6.03
C ARG A 380 -93.30 -9.43 6.91
N GLY A 381 -93.28 -8.17 7.37
CA GLY A 381 -94.27 -7.64 8.30
C GLY A 381 -94.40 -6.10 8.33
N GLU A 382 -95.07 -5.56 7.31
CA GLU A 382 -96.10 -4.50 7.39
C GLU A 382 -96.38 -3.78 8.74
N PRO A 383 -96.81 -2.49 8.74
CA PRO A 383 -96.21 -1.32 8.08
C PRO A 383 -96.25 -0.04 8.99
N GLY A 384 -95.25 0.85 8.95
CA GLY A 384 -95.37 2.09 9.74
C GLY A 384 -94.28 3.16 9.55
N VAL A 385 -94.74 4.40 9.37
CA VAL A 385 -93.97 5.67 9.29
C VAL A 385 -92.97 5.74 8.13
N VAL A 386 -93.24 6.64 7.18
CA VAL A 386 -92.24 7.11 6.21
C VAL A 386 -91.38 8.17 6.90
N THR A 387 -90.15 7.80 7.24
CA THR A 387 -89.02 8.74 7.25
C THR A 387 -88.23 8.49 5.98
N GLU A 388 -88.08 9.52 5.15
CA GLU A 388 -87.24 9.46 3.97
C GLU A 388 -85.78 9.18 4.40
N PRO A 389 -85.01 8.36 3.66
CA PRO A 389 -83.57 8.35 3.84
C PRO A 389 -83.05 9.74 3.43
N GLU A 390 -82.50 10.50 4.38
CA GLU A 390 -81.89 11.79 4.06
C GLU A 390 -80.83 11.60 2.98
N SER A 391 -80.85 12.49 1.99
CA SER A 391 -79.95 12.38 0.84
C SER A 391 -78.50 12.51 1.31
N THR A 392 -77.71 11.44 1.21
CA THR A 392 -76.26 11.57 1.06
C THR A 392 -76.04 12.41 -0.19
N SER A 393 -75.72 13.68 0.05
CA SER A 393 -75.65 14.67 -1.01
C SER A 393 -74.46 14.35 -1.90
N ASP A 394 -74.65 14.51 -3.22
CA ASP A 394 -73.65 14.25 -4.27
C ASP A 394 -72.58 15.37 -4.27
N VAL A 395 -71.91 15.54 -3.11
CA VAL A 395 -70.99 16.64 -2.79
C VAL A 395 -69.63 16.36 -3.41
N ARG A 396 -69.54 16.72 -4.68
CA ARG A 396 -68.30 16.57 -5.44
C ARG A 396 -67.42 17.79 -5.26
N LEU A 397 -66.48 17.72 -4.32
CA LEU A 397 -65.49 18.78 -4.13
C LEU A 397 -64.39 18.69 -5.21
N ARG A 398 -63.96 19.86 -5.69
CA ARG A 398 -62.78 20.00 -6.54
C ARG A 398 -61.56 20.22 -5.65
N VAL A 399 -60.53 19.41 -5.84
CA VAL A 399 -59.24 19.50 -5.13
C VAL A 399 -58.54 20.82 -5.50
N PRO A 400 -58.22 21.70 -4.51
CA PRO A 400 -57.39 22.88 -4.70
C PRO A 400 -55.95 22.58 -5.17
N GLY A 401 -55.20 23.61 -5.55
CA GLY A 401 -53.79 23.51 -5.90
C GLY A 401 -52.93 24.16 -4.83
N VAL A 402 -52.32 23.35 -3.96
CA VAL A 402 -51.62 23.80 -2.74
C VAL A 402 -50.10 23.55 -2.78
N VAL A 403 -49.59 22.99 -3.87
CA VAL A 403 -48.14 22.86 -4.12
C VAL A 403 -47.50 24.25 -4.21
N GLY A 404 -46.42 24.46 -3.46
CA GLY A 404 -45.76 25.76 -3.30
C GLY A 404 -46.23 26.57 -2.09
N LEU A 405 -47.25 26.11 -1.34
CA LEU A 405 -47.67 26.71 -0.07
C LEU A 405 -46.95 26.06 1.12
N HIS A 406 -46.84 26.79 2.23
CA HIS A 406 -46.46 26.21 3.52
C HIS A 406 -47.55 25.22 3.98
N PHE A 407 -47.20 24.08 4.58
CA PHE A 407 -48.18 23.00 4.81
C PHE A 407 -49.38 23.44 5.66
N THR A 408 -49.18 24.27 6.70
CA THR A 408 -50.26 24.82 7.54
C THR A 408 -51.13 25.89 6.86
N GLU A 409 -50.77 26.32 5.66
CA GLU A 409 -51.59 27.15 4.77
C GLU A 409 -52.33 26.27 3.76
N ALA A 410 -51.66 25.25 3.21
CA ALA A 410 -52.28 24.21 2.40
C ALA A 410 -53.42 23.46 3.13
N GLU A 411 -53.21 23.03 4.38
CA GLU A 411 -54.26 22.43 5.23
C GLU A 411 -55.47 23.36 5.37
N ARG A 412 -55.25 24.67 5.47
CA ARG A 412 -56.31 25.67 5.62
C ARG A 412 -57.10 25.84 4.32
N GLU A 413 -56.42 25.95 3.17
CA GLU A 413 -57.11 26.03 1.88
C GLU A 413 -57.92 24.78 1.55
N LEU A 414 -57.44 23.59 1.96
CA LEU A 414 -58.19 22.34 1.86
C LEU A 414 -59.43 22.37 2.76
N ALA A 415 -59.28 22.73 4.04
CA ALA A 415 -60.38 22.82 5.00
C ALA A 415 -61.44 23.87 4.61
N ASP A 416 -61.03 25.06 4.14
CA ASP A 416 -61.92 26.13 3.69
C ASP A 416 -62.78 25.72 2.46
N VAL A 417 -62.33 24.72 1.70
CA VAL A 417 -63.06 24.13 0.56
C VAL A 417 -63.88 22.89 0.96
N GLY A 418 -63.76 22.43 2.22
CA GLY A 418 -64.55 21.32 2.79
C GLY A 418 -63.82 19.97 2.86
N PHE A 419 -62.50 19.94 2.69
CA PHE A 419 -61.71 18.73 2.88
C PHE A 419 -61.31 18.56 4.35
N GLU A 420 -61.81 17.49 4.99
CA GLU A 420 -61.66 17.22 6.42
C GLU A 420 -60.57 16.19 6.75
N HIS A 421 -60.07 15.47 5.73
CA HIS A 421 -59.10 14.37 5.89
C HIS A 421 -57.87 14.61 5.01
N VAL A 422 -56.81 15.14 5.65
CA VAL A 422 -55.51 15.45 5.04
C VAL A 422 -54.41 14.67 5.77
N SER A 423 -53.53 14.01 5.02
CA SER A 423 -52.31 13.39 5.51
C SER A 423 -51.11 14.26 5.13
N ILE A 424 -50.09 14.31 6.00
CA ILE A 424 -48.84 15.02 5.73
C ILE A 424 -47.67 14.04 5.84
N GLU A 425 -46.93 13.91 4.76
CA GLU A 425 -45.74 13.07 4.66
C GLU A 425 -44.51 13.96 4.43
N PHE A 426 -43.65 14.07 5.45
CA PHE A 426 -42.39 14.80 5.32
C PHE A 426 -41.36 13.97 4.54
N SER A 427 -40.62 14.61 3.65
CA SER A 427 -39.57 13.98 2.84
C SER A 427 -38.38 14.91 2.64
N GLU A 428 -37.18 14.35 2.57
CA GLU A 428 -35.95 15.12 2.36
C GLU A 428 -35.85 15.59 0.89
N ARG A 429 -35.80 16.90 0.66
CA ARG A 429 -35.85 17.56 -0.67
C ARG A 429 -34.99 18.82 -0.70
N ASP A 430 -33.81 18.75 -1.34
CA ASP A 430 -32.82 19.86 -1.39
C ASP A 430 -33.16 20.98 -2.40
N ASP A 431 -34.23 20.80 -3.18
CA ASP A 431 -34.71 21.73 -4.22
C ASP A 431 -35.90 22.58 -3.79
N VAL A 432 -36.44 22.39 -2.58
CA VAL A 432 -37.64 23.07 -2.06
C VAL A 432 -37.40 23.60 -0.64
N ASP A 433 -37.95 24.80 -0.36
CA ASP A 433 -37.90 25.42 0.97
C ASP A 433 -38.59 24.56 2.04
N GLU A 434 -38.04 24.57 3.25
CA GLU A 434 -38.50 23.73 4.35
C GLU A 434 -39.97 24.02 4.74
N ASN A 435 -40.73 22.97 5.04
CA ASN A 435 -42.16 23.03 5.39
C ASN A 435 -43.10 23.45 4.23
N VAL A 436 -42.59 23.55 3.00
CA VAL A 436 -43.40 23.79 1.79
C VAL A 436 -43.86 22.46 1.17
N VAL A 437 -45.11 22.43 0.69
CA VAL A 437 -45.70 21.31 -0.07
C VAL A 437 -45.07 21.25 -1.46
N PHE A 438 -44.32 20.19 -1.78
CA PHE A 438 -43.73 20.01 -3.12
C PHE A 438 -44.60 19.13 -4.04
N GLN A 439 -45.49 18.31 -3.46
CA GLN A 439 -46.38 17.42 -4.21
C GLN A 439 -47.67 17.18 -3.41
N GLN A 440 -48.79 16.99 -4.12
CA GLN A 440 -50.09 16.63 -3.53
C GLN A 440 -50.71 15.44 -4.27
N ASN A 441 -51.43 14.60 -3.55
CA ASN A 441 -52.23 13.50 -4.09
C ASN A 441 -53.60 13.46 -3.37
N PRO A 442 -54.74 13.53 -4.08
CA PRO A 442 -54.88 13.67 -5.52
C PRO A 442 -54.44 15.03 -6.08
N ARG A 443 -54.15 15.06 -7.39
CA ARG A 443 -53.72 16.26 -8.08
C ARG A 443 -54.81 17.35 -8.13
N ALA A 444 -54.35 18.61 -8.13
CA ALA A 444 -55.19 19.80 -8.23
C ALA A 444 -56.17 19.74 -9.42
N GLY A 445 -57.36 20.32 -9.23
CA GLY A 445 -58.40 20.44 -10.26
C GLY A 445 -59.24 19.18 -10.49
N LEU A 446 -58.85 18.03 -9.94
CA LEU A 446 -59.65 16.80 -9.92
C LEU A 446 -60.96 17.04 -9.16
N LEU A 447 -62.03 16.36 -9.61
CA LEU A 447 -63.34 16.36 -8.95
C LEU A 447 -63.53 15.00 -8.28
N LEU A 448 -63.58 14.96 -6.95
CA LEU A 448 -63.76 13.73 -6.18
C LEU A 448 -65.23 13.46 -5.92
N ALA A 449 -65.65 12.20 -5.98
CA ALA A 449 -67.03 11.80 -5.68
C ALA A 449 -67.27 11.62 -4.17
N GLU A 450 -66.27 11.10 -3.48
CA GLU A 450 -66.23 10.89 -2.03
C GLU A 450 -64.99 11.66 -1.50
N PRO A 451 -65.10 12.99 -1.27
CA PRO A 451 -63.94 13.85 -1.05
C PRO A 451 -63.31 13.73 0.35
N ASN A 452 -64.05 13.18 1.32
CA ASN A 452 -63.62 12.98 2.71
C ASN A 452 -63.65 11.48 3.07
N ASP A 453 -63.14 10.63 2.17
CA ASP A 453 -62.94 9.20 2.45
C ASP A 453 -61.78 9.03 3.45
N PRO A 454 -62.01 8.48 4.67
CA PRO A 454 -60.94 8.27 5.64
C PRO A 454 -59.95 7.19 5.25
N ASP A 455 -60.30 6.26 4.33
CA ASP A 455 -59.39 5.26 3.79
C ASP A 455 -58.56 5.80 2.59
N ASN A 456 -58.87 7.02 2.11
CA ASN A 456 -58.22 7.66 0.96
C ASN A 456 -58.13 9.22 1.11
N PRO A 457 -57.41 9.73 2.13
CA PRO A 457 -57.27 11.17 2.39
C PRO A 457 -56.44 11.90 1.32
N ILE A 458 -56.45 13.24 1.33
CA ILE A 458 -55.48 14.02 0.55
C ILE A 458 -54.10 13.95 1.23
N THR A 459 -53.13 13.29 0.61
CA THR A 459 -51.73 13.34 1.04
C THR A 459 -51.01 14.57 0.48
N LEU A 460 -50.39 15.34 1.37
CA LEU A 460 -49.45 16.41 1.04
C LEU A 460 -48.03 15.96 1.37
N PHE A 461 -47.15 16.02 0.39
CA PHE A 461 -45.73 15.72 0.55
C PHE A 461 -44.96 17.03 0.78
N VAL A 462 -44.25 17.11 1.90
CA VAL A 462 -43.70 18.35 2.45
C VAL A 462 -42.18 18.25 2.63
N ALA A 463 -41.44 19.28 2.26
CA ALA A 463 -40.00 19.31 2.45
C ALA A 463 -39.66 19.30 3.95
N ALA A 464 -38.89 18.30 4.40
CA ALA A 464 -38.54 18.10 5.81
C ALA A 464 -37.69 19.27 6.35
N PRO A 465 -37.93 19.74 7.59
CA PRO A 465 -37.12 20.79 8.20
C PRO A 465 -35.70 20.30 8.53
N ARG A 466 -34.68 21.09 8.19
CA ARG A 466 -33.27 20.72 8.38
C ARG A 466 -32.74 21.27 9.70
N THR A 467 -32.02 20.42 10.43
CA THR A 467 -31.19 20.91 11.53
C THR A 467 -29.89 21.47 10.96
N LEU A 468 -29.85 22.79 10.74
CA LEU A 468 -28.65 23.51 10.36
C LEU A 468 -27.73 23.66 11.58
N ILE A 469 -26.47 23.24 11.43
CA ILE A 469 -25.42 23.26 12.45
C ILE A 469 -24.28 24.15 11.96
N LEU A 470 -23.69 24.95 12.87
CA LEU A 470 -22.51 25.76 12.59
C LEU A 470 -21.25 24.87 12.60
N LEU A 471 -20.44 24.94 11.53
CA LEU A 471 -19.23 24.12 11.46
C LEU A 471 -18.17 24.55 12.51
N PRO A 472 -17.55 23.61 13.23
CA PRO A 472 -16.32 23.88 13.98
C PRO A 472 -15.19 24.40 13.08
N ASN A 473 -14.31 25.24 13.63
CA ASN A 473 -13.01 25.53 13.01
C ASN A 473 -12.03 24.42 13.39
N VAL A 474 -11.51 23.73 12.38
CA VAL A 474 -10.55 22.63 12.52
C VAL A 474 -9.21 22.90 11.82
N VAL A 475 -9.03 24.06 11.18
CA VAL A 475 -7.74 24.43 10.57
C VAL A 475 -6.66 24.56 11.65
N GLY A 476 -5.50 23.95 11.43
CA GLY A 476 -4.39 23.87 12.38
C GLY A 476 -4.52 22.76 13.43
N ARG A 477 -5.57 21.93 13.39
CA ARG A 477 -5.70 20.70 14.20
C ARG A 477 -4.99 19.53 13.55
N THR A 478 -4.74 18.46 14.30
CA THR A 478 -4.48 17.14 13.70
C THR A 478 -5.74 16.64 12.99
N TYR A 479 -5.59 15.82 11.94
CA TYR A 479 -6.74 15.21 11.25
C TYR A 479 -7.69 14.47 12.22
N GLN A 480 -7.14 13.73 13.18
CA GLN A 480 -7.94 12.96 14.14
C GLN A 480 -8.76 13.85 15.10
N GLU A 481 -8.20 15.00 15.54
CA GLU A 481 -8.97 16.00 16.29
C GLU A 481 -10.05 16.65 15.42
N ALA A 482 -9.72 16.98 14.18
CA ALA A 482 -10.63 17.64 13.23
C ALA A 482 -11.83 16.75 12.87
N GLU A 483 -11.57 15.49 12.54
CA GLU A 483 -12.55 14.45 12.26
C GLU A 483 -13.47 14.24 13.46
N ALA A 484 -12.92 14.06 14.66
CA ALA A 484 -13.70 13.90 15.88
C ALA A 484 -14.58 15.13 16.19
N MET A 485 -14.10 16.35 15.95
CA MET A 485 -14.87 17.58 16.16
C MET A 485 -16.02 17.74 15.15
N LEU A 486 -15.80 17.39 13.88
CA LEU A 486 -16.83 17.48 12.83
C LEU A 486 -17.89 16.38 12.97
N VAL A 487 -17.48 15.13 13.23
CA VAL A 487 -18.40 14.01 13.48
C VAL A 487 -19.22 14.24 14.76
N ALA A 488 -18.63 14.79 15.83
CA ALA A 488 -19.39 15.17 17.03
C ALA A 488 -20.37 16.34 16.80
N ALA A 489 -20.13 17.16 15.77
CA ALA A 489 -21.06 18.19 15.30
C ALA A 489 -22.06 17.66 14.24
N GLY A 490 -22.07 16.34 13.97
CA GLY A 490 -23.01 15.71 13.04
C GLY A 490 -22.65 15.81 11.57
N PHE A 491 -21.39 16.12 11.22
CA PHE A 491 -20.91 16.18 9.84
C PHE A 491 -20.14 14.91 9.44
N SER A 492 -20.19 14.58 8.16
CA SER A 492 -19.30 13.58 7.55
C SER A 492 -17.98 14.24 7.14
N VAL A 493 -16.89 13.48 7.08
CA VAL A 493 -15.55 14.01 6.81
C VAL A 493 -14.89 13.24 5.67
N GLU A 494 -14.26 13.97 4.76
CA GLU A 494 -13.41 13.43 3.69
C GLU A 494 -11.99 13.96 3.87
N ARG A 495 -10.96 13.17 3.53
CA ARG A 495 -9.55 13.56 3.65
C ARG A 495 -8.89 13.64 2.28
N ILE A 496 -8.21 14.75 2.01
CA ILE A 496 -7.29 14.89 0.88
C ILE A 496 -5.91 15.27 1.43
N ASP A 497 -4.92 14.41 1.21
CA ASP A 497 -3.53 14.70 1.57
C ASP A 497 -2.84 15.53 0.48
N VAL A 498 -2.28 16.69 0.86
CA VAL A 498 -1.57 17.62 -0.02
C VAL A 498 -0.18 17.89 0.55
N ARG A 499 0.85 17.77 -0.29
CA ARG A 499 2.23 18.07 0.09
C ARG A 499 2.38 19.53 0.52
N ASN A 500 2.98 19.77 1.69
CA ASN A 500 3.21 21.10 2.22
C ASN A 500 4.57 21.15 2.94
N ASP A 501 5.56 21.73 2.27
CA ASP A 501 6.95 21.75 2.75
C ASP A 501 7.19 22.62 4.01
N ASN A 502 6.15 23.30 4.51
CA ASN A 502 6.20 24.20 5.67
C ASN A 502 5.44 23.70 6.90
N LEU A 503 4.62 22.63 6.79
CA LEU A 503 3.75 22.15 7.87
C LEU A 503 3.96 20.65 8.13
N ALA A 504 4.03 20.26 9.40
CA ALA A 504 4.17 18.86 9.80
C ALA A 504 3.02 17.99 9.24
N ILE A 505 3.33 16.71 8.99
CA ILE A 505 2.38 15.74 8.47
C ILE A 505 1.15 15.57 9.41
N GLY A 506 -0.03 15.37 8.84
CA GLY A 506 -1.26 15.12 9.59
C GLY A 506 -1.97 16.38 10.13
N LEU A 507 -1.44 17.58 9.91
CA LEU A 507 -2.12 18.84 10.24
C LEU A 507 -3.13 19.24 9.16
N VAL A 508 -4.34 19.65 9.56
CA VAL A 508 -5.35 20.22 8.66
C VAL A 508 -4.94 21.64 8.26
N THR A 509 -4.84 21.87 6.96
CA THR A 509 -4.41 23.13 6.34
C THR A 509 -5.59 23.95 5.82
N GLU A 510 -6.67 23.30 5.41
CA GLU A 510 -7.89 23.91 4.87
C GLU A 510 -9.09 23.00 5.15
N GLN A 511 -10.29 23.58 5.27
CA GLN A 511 -11.58 22.88 5.33
C GLN A 511 -12.48 23.44 4.22
N SER A 512 -13.12 22.57 3.43
CA SER A 512 -13.85 22.97 2.22
C SER A 512 -15.08 23.85 2.48
N ILE A 513 -15.60 23.84 3.70
CA ILE A 513 -16.71 24.70 4.16
C ILE A 513 -16.21 25.47 5.40
N PRO A 514 -16.26 26.82 5.40
CA PRO A 514 -15.70 27.63 6.48
C PRO A 514 -16.54 27.56 7.76
N SER A 515 -15.89 27.65 8.92
CA SER A 515 -16.53 27.59 10.26
C SER A 515 -17.46 28.77 10.60
N THR A 516 -17.71 29.67 9.65
CA THR A 516 -18.69 30.77 9.74
C THR A 516 -20.03 30.41 9.10
N GLU A 517 -20.08 29.29 8.36
CA GLU A 517 -21.25 28.87 7.61
C GLU A 517 -22.01 27.75 8.35
N GLN A 518 -23.32 27.69 8.13
CA GLN A 518 -24.20 26.65 8.67
C GLN A 518 -24.56 25.66 7.56
N ARG A 519 -24.61 24.37 7.91
CA ARG A 519 -24.96 23.28 7.00
C ARG A 519 -25.85 22.25 7.68
N PRO A 520 -26.65 21.48 6.93
CA PRO A 520 -27.38 20.34 7.47
C PRO A 520 -26.44 19.29 8.07
N ALA A 521 -26.87 18.62 9.14
CA ALA A 521 -26.23 17.38 9.57
C ALA A 521 -26.13 16.37 8.41
N GLY A 522 -25.07 15.55 8.40
CA GLY A 522 -24.74 14.65 7.29
C GLY A 522 -23.95 15.28 6.15
N THR A 523 -23.82 16.61 6.08
CA THR A 523 -22.99 17.28 5.06
C THR A 523 -21.54 16.80 5.15
N ILE A 524 -20.94 16.47 4.00
CA ILE A 524 -19.53 16.09 3.89
C ILE A 524 -18.64 17.34 3.91
N VAL A 525 -17.65 17.35 4.81
CA VAL A 525 -16.63 18.39 4.94
C VAL A 525 -15.28 17.79 4.59
N THR A 526 -14.78 18.14 3.39
CA THR A 526 -13.45 17.73 2.92
C THR A 526 -12.37 18.54 3.64
N LEU A 527 -11.36 17.86 4.16
CA LEU A 527 -10.21 18.44 4.86
C LEU A 527 -8.93 18.24 4.06
N THR A 528 -8.23 19.34 3.78
CA THR A 528 -6.91 19.31 3.14
C THR A 528 -5.84 19.14 4.21
N VAL A 529 -5.25 17.96 4.31
CA VAL A 529 -4.26 17.58 5.32
C VAL A 529 -2.84 17.69 4.75
N SER A 530 -1.89 18.17 5.55
CA SER A 530 -0.47 18.19 5.17
C SER A 530 0.07 16.77 5.05
N ALA A 531 0.62 16.44 3.89
CA ALA A 531 1.48 15.27 3.67
C ALA A 531 2.97 15.55 4.01
N GLY A 532 3.25 16.67 4.68
CA GLY A 532 4.62 17.12 4.97
C GLY A 532 5.43 17.42 3.71
N ARG A 533 6.75 17.22 3.80
CA ARG A 533 7.72 17.41 2.71
C ARG A 533 7.78 16.25 1.70
N GLY A 534 7.03 15.18 1.97
CA GLY A 534 7.18 13.88 1.32
C GLY A 534 8.39 13.11 1.83
N GLU A 535 8.26 11.79 1.84
CA GLU A 535 9.33 10.85 2.17
C GLU A 535 10.17 10.48 0.93
N VAL A 536 11.39 9.99 1.17
CA VAL A 536 12.26 9.36 0.18
C VAL A 536 13.07 8.27 0.89
N GLU A 537 13.27 7.13 0.23
CA GLU A 537 14.17 6.08 0.72
C GLU A 537 15.64 6.53 0.68
N VAL A 538 16.40 6.25 1.74
CA VAL A 538 17.85 6.50 1.75
C VAL A 538 18.53 5.63 0.69
N PRO A 539 19.32 6.20 -0.25
CA PRO A 539 19.95 5.46 -1.33
C PRO A 539 21.08 4.55 -0.81
N ARG A 540 21.47 3.55 -1.62
CA ARG A 540 22.60 2.67 -1.28
C ARG A 540 23.95 3.35 -1.51
N LEU A 541 24.46 4.04 -0.48
CA LEU A 541 25.67 4.87 -0.57
C LEU A 541 26.99 4.14 -0.26
N ALA A 542 26.95 3.00 0.43
CA ALA A 542 28.14 2.21 0.74
C ALA A 542 28.92 1.82 -0.55
N GLY A 543 30.23 2.04 -0.54
CA GLY A 543 31.11 1.82 -1.70
C GLY A 543 31.17 2.97 -2.72
N GLN A 544 30.39 4.05 -2.55
CA GLN A 544 30.49 5.25 -3.39
C GLN A 544 31.56 6.22 -2.87
N THR A 545 32.07 7.11 -3.74
CA THR A 545 32.88 8.24 -3.27
C THR A 545 32.02 9.23 -2.49
N ILE A 546 32.63 9.99 -1.59
CA ILE A 546 31.96 11.08 -0.85
C ILE A 546 31.22 12.09 -1.75
N ASP A 547 31.75 12.37 -2.94
CA ASP A 547 31.17 13.36 -3.86
C ASP A 547 30.00 12.76 -4.68
N ASP A 548 30.10 11.50 -5.12
CA ASP A 548 28.98 10.78 -5.74
C ASP A 548 27.80 10.62 -4.76
N ALA A 549 28.11 10.29 -3.50
CA ALA A 549 27.13 10.15 -2.43
C ALA A 549 26.39 11.47 -2.16
N ARG A 550 27.13 12.60 -2.13
CA ARG A 550 26.55 13.95 -2.03
C ARG A 550 25.65 14.32 -3.18
N VAL A 551 26.08 14.08 -4.43
CA VAL A 551 25.25 14.34 -5.62
C VAL A 551 23.97 13.50 -5.59
N THR A 552 24.05 12.27 -5.07
CA THR A 552 22.90 11.38 -4.89
C THR A 552 21.94 11.90 -3.81
N LEU A 553 22.43 12.26 -2.61
CA LEU A 553 21.62 12.83 -1.53
C LEU A 553 20.96 14.16 -1.93
N ALA A 554 21.73 15.08 -2.54
CA ALA A 554 21.24 16.40 -2.95
C ALA A 554 20.12 16.29 -4.00
N ARG A 555 20.18 15.32 -4.91
CA ARG A 555 19.10 15.05 -5.89
C ARG A 555 17.79 14.63 -5.22
N LEU A 556 17.88 13.95 -4.08
CA LEU A 556 16.73 13.50 -3.28
C LEU A 556 16.23 14.57 -2.30
N GLY A 557 16.96 15.69 -2.16
CA GLY A 557 16.66 16.74 -1.18
C GLY A 557 17.07 16.38 0.25
N LEU A 558 18.04 15.47 0.41
CA LEU A 558 18.60 15.06 1.70
C LEU A 558 19.90 15.81 1.99
N VAL A 559 20.22 16.00 3.27
CA VAL A 559 21.39 16.78 3.73
C VAL A 559 22.50 15.84 4.18
N ASP A 560 23.75 16.04 3.75
CA ASP A 560 24.88 15.24 4.24
C ASP A 560 25.44 15.76 5.58
N ARG A 561 25.75 14.83 6.48
CA ARG A 561 26.78 14.96 7.51
C ARG A 561 27.88 13.95 7.20
N VAL A 562 29.13 14.28 7.51
CA VAL A 562 30.27 13.37 7.27
C VAL A 562 31.01 13.12 8.58
N GLU A 563 31.20 11.85 8.89
CA GLU A 563 32.04 11.32 9.97
C GLU A 563 33.09 10.40 9.35
N ARG A 564 34.21 10.14 10.06
CA ARG A 564 35.38 9.42 9.53
C ARG A 564 35.75 8.25 10.42
N GLU A 565 36.16 7.16 9.80
CA GLU A 565 36.52 5.89 10.45
C GLU A 565 37.63 5.20 9.65
N PHE A 566 38.54 4.50 10.30
CA PHE A 566 39.56 3.71 9.61
C PHE A 566 38.98 2.39 9.08
N SER A 567 39.37 2.00 7.87
CA SER A 567 38.96 0.72 7.26
C SER A 567 40.05 0.14 6.38
N THR A 568 40.29 -1.17 6.53
CA THR A 568 41.14 -1.97 5.64
C THR A 568 40.40 -2.49 4.41
N GLU A 569 39.07 -2.38 4.37
CA GLU A 569 38.20 -2.85 3.27
C GLU A 569 37.87 -1.72 2.29
N PHE A 570 37.61 -0.51 2.78
CA PHE A 570 37.21 0.65 1.97
C PHE A 570 38.38 1.62 1.77
N SER A 571 38.63 2.03 0.52
CA SER A 571 39.66 3.03 0.19
C SER A 571 39.32 4.43 0.71
N VAL A 572 40.34 5.23 0.99
CA VAL A 572 40.25 6.62 1.47
C VAL A 572 39.23 7.44 0.66
N GLY A 573 38.30 8.11 1.34
CA GLY A 573 37.27 8.95 0.73
C GLY A 573 36.02 8.21 0.23
N THR A 574 35.96 6.88 0.41
CA THR A 574 34.79 6.05 0.09
C THR A 574 33.87 5.91 1.29
N VAL A 575 32.54 5.96 1.08
CA VAL A 575 31.54 5.73 2.13
C VAL A 575 31.55 4.25 2.55
N ILE A 576 31.77 3.99 3.83
CA ILE A 576 31.67 2.65 4.45
C ILE A 576 30.18 2.31 4.64
N ARG A 577 29.43 3.21 5.28
CA ARG A 577 28.00 3.06 5.61
C ARG A 577 27.33 4.42 5.82
N SER A 578 26.00 4.43 5.87
CA SER A 578 25.19 5.60 6.25
C SER A 578 24.37 5.33 7.51
N SER A 579 23.94 6.39 8.18
CA SER A 579 22.86 6.36 9.18
C SER A 579 21.94 7.57 8.94
N PRO A 580 20.62 7.40 8.71
CA PRO A 580 19.87 6.14 8.57
C PRO A 580 20.38 5.17 7.47
N GLU A 581 19.95 3.91 7.51
CA GLU A 581 20.45 2.85 6.61
C GLU A 581 19.77 2.87 5.23
N ALA A 582 20.35 2.17 4.25
CA ALA A 582 19.83 2.15 2.89
C ALA A 582 18.47 1.46 2.78
N ALA A 583 17.56 2.05 1.99
CA ALA A 583 16.13 1.73 1.88
C ALA A 583 15.28 2.07 3.12
N GLU A 584 15.82 2.76 4.12
CA GLU A 584 15.03 3.34 5.22
C GLU A 584 14.29 4.61 4.72
N PRO A 585 12.97 4.77 4.94
CA PRO A 585 12.23 5.95 4.51
C PRO A 585 12.49 7.14 5.44
N VAL A 586 12.78 8.31 4.86
CA VAL A 586 13.08 9.55 5.59
C VAL A 586 12.39 10.76 4.96
N GLU A 587 12.01 11.77 5.75
CA GLU A 587 11.49 13.03 5.21
C GLU A 587 12.55 13.78 4.37
N ARG A 588 12.14 14.45 3.30
CA ARG A 588 13.04 15.36 2.56
C ARG A 588 13.53 16.50 3.47
N GLY A 589 14.83 16.74 3.44
CA GLY A 589 15.54 17.63 4.36
C GLY A 589 16.14 16.93 5.58
N SER A 590 15.92 15.62 5.77
CA SER A 590 16.61 14.83 6.80
C SER A 590 18.12 14.81 6.60
N VAL A 591 18.86 14.71 7.71
CA VAL A 591 20.33 14.62 7.71
C VAL A 591 20.75 13.16 7.67
N ILE A 592 21.49 12.78 6.63
CA ILE A 592 22.10 11.45 6.48
C ILE A 592 23.57 11.57 6.88
N THR A 593 23.97 10.82 7.90
CA THR A 593 25.36 10.75 8.35
C THR A 593 26.10 9.70 7.53
N LEU A 594 27.09 10.14 6.75
CA LEU A 594 27.98 9.30 5.97
C LEU A 594 29.23 8.99 6.78
N ILE A 595 29.48 7.71 7.05
CA ILE A 595 30.72 7.25 7.67
C ILE A 595 31.69 6.94 6.51
N VAL A 596 32.75 7.72 6.39
CA VAL A 596 33.70 7.69 5.27
C VAL A 596 35.04 7.11 5.74
N SER A 597 35.65 6.28 4.90
CA SER A 597 36.95 5.67 5.18
C SER A 597 38.09 6.70 5.12
N ASP A 598 38.91 6.73 6.17
CA ASP A 598 40.24 7.35 6.18
C ASP A 598 41.35 6.39 5.70
N GLY A 599 40.99 5.18 5.28
CA GLY A 599 41.92 4.10 4.94
C GLY A 599 42.33 3.26 6.16
N PRO A 600 43.33 2.38 6.03
CA PRO A 600 43.82 1.60 7.16
C PRO A 600 44.42 2.52 8.24
N GLU A 601 44.27 2.16 9.51
CA GLU A 601 44.89 2.90 10.61
C GLU A 601 46.42 2.73 10.55
N GLU A 602 47.12 3.82 10.23
CA GLU A 602 48.59 3.87 10.17
C GLU A 602 49.20 4.25 11.51
N LEU A 603 50.00 3.34 12.07
CA LEU A 603 50.75 3.50 13.30
C LEU A 603 52.25 3.63 13.00
N VAL A 604 52.95 4.50 13.74
CA VAL A 604 54.41 4.62 13.65
C VAL A 604 55.06 3.75 14.72
N VAL A 605 56.02 2.91 14.33
CA VAL A 605 56.85 2.13 15.28
C VAL A 605 57.60 3.12 16.18
N PRO A 606 57.36 3.13 17.51
CA PRO A 606 57.93 4.14 18.40
C PRO A 606 59.44 4.00 18.56
N ALA A 607 60.12 5.13 18.79
CA ALA A 607 61.48 5.15 19.32
C ALA A 607 61.43 4.80 20.82
N LEU A 608 61.72 3.54 21.15
CA LEU A 608 61.73 3.02 22.52
C LEU A 608 63.13 3.17 23.16
N GLU A 609 63.15 3.26 24.49
CA GLU A 609 64.34 3.62 25.29
C GLU A 609 65.51 2.63 25.15
N ASP A 610 66.71 3.17 24.90
CA ASP A 610 68.05 2.57 24.98
C ASP A 610 68.10 1.03 24.91
N PHE A 611 68.07 0.52 23.68
CA PHE A 611 68.30 -0.89 23.37
C PHE A 611 69.57 -1.41 24.06
N GLY A 612 69.49 -2.63 24.61
CA GLY A 612 70.50 -3.20 25.50
C GLY A 612 70.33 -2.88 26.99
N THR A 613 69.41 -1.98 27.36
CA THR A 613 69.09 -1.70 28.78
C THR A 613 67.65 -2.03 29.17
N THR A 614 66.69 -1.77 28.26
CA THR A 614 65.25 -1.94 28.54
C THR A 614 64.80 -3.41 28.43
N LEU A 615 64.05 -3.88 29.44
CA LEU A 615 63.46 -5.22 29.47
C LEU A 615 62.39 -5.42 28.37
N ALA A 616 62.41 -6.59 27.73
CA ALA A 616 61.52 -6.95 26.63
C ALA A 616 60.03 -6.88 27.02
N ASP A 617 59.66 -7.25 28.25
CA ASP A 617 58.27 -7.20 28.72
C ASP A 617 57.71 -5.77 28.74
N ARG A 618 58.55 -4.76 29.00
CA ARG A 618 58.14 -3.34 28.99
C ARG A 618 57.93 -2.84 27.56
N ILE A 619 58.86 -3.18 26.67
CA ILE A 619 58.79 -2.84 25.24
C ILE A 619 57.58 -3.53 24.58
N GLU A 620 57.34 -4.81 24.87
CA GLU A 620 56.18 -5.55 24.39
C GLU A 620 54.87 -4.95 24.91
N ALA A 621 54.77 -4.64 26.20
CA ALA A 621 53.58 -3.99 26.75
C ALA A 621 53.30 -2.62 26.11
N GLN A 622 54.34 -1.85 25.78
CA GLN A 622 54.21 -0.57 25.07
C GLN A 622 53.72 -0.76 23.61
N LEU A 623 54.27 -1.74 22.88
CA LEU A 623 53.87 -2.02 21.50
C LEU A 623 52.45 -2.61 21.42
N LEU A 624 52.08 -3.51 22.33
CA LEU A 624 50.72 -4.05 22.46
C LEU A 624 49.71 -2.94 22.80
N ALA A 625 50.06 -2.03 23.72
CA ALA A 625 49.20 -0.90 24.09
C ALA A 625 49.04 0.14 22.97
N LEU A 626 49.93 0.14 21.97
CA LEU A 626 49.83 0.93 20.75
C LEU A 626 49.08 0.22 19.61
N GLY A 627 48.73 -1.06 19.76
CA GLY A 627 47.98 -1.83 18.75
C GLY A 627 48.83 -2.67 17.78
N PHE A 628 50.12 -2.86 18.04
CA PHE A 628 50.96 -3.81 17.29
C PHE A 628 50.81 -5.24 17.82
N THR A 629 51.01 -6.25 16.97
CA THR A 629 51.29 -7.61 17.44
C THR A 629 52.80 -7.78 17.65
N VAL A 630 53.22 -8.56 18.65
CA VAL A 630 54.62 -8.61 19.08
C VAL A 630 55.12 -10.05 19.11
N LYS A 631 56.38 -10.24 18.68
CA LYS A 631 57.01 -11.56 18.59
C LYS A 631 58.46 -11.52 19.03
N ARG A 632 58.83 -12.42 19.93
CA ARG A 632 60.21 -12.53 20.45
C ARG A 632 61.01 -13.52 19.63
N THR A 633 62.23 -13.15 19.28
CA THR A 633 63.25 -14.04 18.69
C THR A 633 64.59 -13.77 19.35
N ALA A 634 65.41 -14.80 19.56
CA ALA A 634 66.70 -14.64 20.20
C ALA A 634 67.85 -14.85 19.19
N ARG A 635 68.86 -13.96 19.22
CA ARG A 635 70.07 -14.05 18.38
C ARG A 635 71.29 -14.31 19.25
N GLU A 636 72.11 -15.27 18.83
CA GLU A 636 73.32 -15.69 19.52
C GLU A 636 74.43 -14.66 19.40
N VAL A 637 75.16 -14.42 20.49
CA VAL A 637 76.31 -13.50 20.55
C VAL A 637 77.48 -14.16 21.27
N SER A 638 78.70 -13.67 21.06
CA SER A 638 79.92 -14.24 21.64
C SER A 638 80.14 -13.94 23.13
N ASN A 639 79.39 -12.99 23.71
CA ASN A 639 79.50 -12.62 25.12
C ASN A 639 78.58 -13.47 26.00
N LEU A 640 79.12 -13.99 27.10
CA LEU A 640 78.41 -14.78 28.10
C LEU A 640 77.60 -13.90 29.06
N ASP A 641 78.15 -12.77 29.47
CA ASP A 641 77.54 -11.82 30.40
C ASP A 641 76.54 -10.89 29.68
N VAL A 642 75.50 -11.49 29.09
CA VAL A 642 74.41 -10.78 28.41
C VAL A 642 73.08 -11.04 29.11
N ASN A 643 72.35 -9.96 29.39
CA ASN A 643 70.99 -10.07 29.91
C ASN A 643 70.07 -10.56 28.77
N THR A 644 69.61 -11.80 28.85
CA THR A 644 68.72 -12.40 27.84
C THR A 644 67.38 -11.67 27.72
N ASN A 645 66.98 -10.92 28.76
CA ASN A 645 65.66 -10.30 28.85
C ASN A 645 65.61 -8.86 28.35
N VAL A 646 66.70 -8.30 27.78
CA VAL A 646 66.68 -6.98 27.12
C VAL A 646 66.61 -7.10 25.60
N VAL A 647 66.00 -6.11 24.96
CA VAL A 647 65.89 -6.02 23.50
C VAL A 647 67.18 -5.42 22.92
N ARG A 648 67.72 -6.09 21.90
CA ARG A 648 68.92 -5.69 21.15
C ARG A 648 68.57 -4.77 19.97
N ASP A 649 67.60 -5.18 19.18
CA ASP A 649 67.08 -4.46 18.02
C ASP A 649 65.61 -4.86 17.78
N ILE A 650 64.86 -4.01 17.06
CA ILE A 650 63.47 -4.31 16.64
C ILE A 650 63.37 -4.25 15.12
N SER A 651 62.49 -5.07 14.56
CA SER A 651 62.21 -5.11 13.13
C SER A 651 60.69 -5.09 12.89
N PRO A 652 60.15 -4.15 12.10
CA PRO A 652 60.84 -3.03 11.42
C PRO A 652 61.45 -1.99 12.38
N GLU A 653 62.31 -1.12 11.85
CA GLU A 653 63.03 -0.11 12.63
C GLU A 653 62.10 1.01 13.17
N PRO A 654 62.46 1.67 14.29
CA PRO A 654 61.74 2.85 14.79
C PRO A 654 61.52 3.92 13.72
N GLY A 655 60.33 4.51 13.68
CA GLY A 655 59.91 5.46 12.65
C GLY A 655 59.31 4.82 11.40
N THR A 656 59.32 3.49 11.25
CA THR A 656 58.56 2.80 10.20
C THR A 656 57.06 3.00 10.41
N VAL A 657 56.33 3.31 9.34
CA VAL A 657 54.85 3.34 9.33
C VAL A 657 54.32 1.94 9.00
N LEU A 658 53.37 1.44 9.78
CA LEU A 658 52.75 0.12 9.65
C LEU A 658 51.25 0.22 9.91
N ILE A 659 50.47 -0.74 9.37
CA ILE A 659 49.03 -0.82 9.65
C ILE A 659 48.80 -1.39 11.05
N ALA A 660 47.77 -0.93 11.76
CA ALA A 660 47.35 -1.49 13.05
C ALA A 660 47.23 -3.03 13.01
N GLY A 661 47.72 -3.70 14.05
CA GLY A 661 47.84 -5.16 14.15
C GLY A 661 49.11 -5.78 13.53
N SER A 662 49.94 -5.02 12.81
CA SER A 662 51.19 -5.54 12.20
C SER A 662 52.16 -6.17 13.21
N GLU A 663 52.90 -7.19 12.78
CA GLU A 663 53.91 -7.89 13.60
C GLU A 663 55.19 -7.07 13.72
N VAL A 664 55.57 -6.71 14.96
CA VAL A 664 56.88 -6.15 15.32
C VAL A 664 57.70 -7.24 16.02
N VAL A 665 58.86 -7.56 15.46
CA VAL A 665 59.77 -8.57 15.98
C VAL A 665 60.78 -7.94 16.92
N LEU A 666 60.81 -8.40 18.16
CA LEU A 666 61.85 -8.10 19.14
C LEU A 666 63.00 -9.10 18.96
N HIS A 667 64.20 -8.59 18.69
CA HIS A 667 65.42 -9.39 18.71
C HIS A 667 66.09 -9.27 20.09
N MET A 668 66.18 -10.39 20.80
CA MET A 668 66.74 -10.52 22.15
C MET A 668 68.13 -11.17 22.09
N PHE A 669 68.94 -10.94 23.12
CA PHE A 669 70.25 -11.61 23.24
C PHE A 669 70.09 -13.07 23.68
N LYS A 670 70.82 -13.98 23.04
CA LYS A 670 71.08 -15.34 23.51
C LYS A 670 72.59 -15.47 23.79
N PRO A 671 73.03 -15.88 25.00
CA PRO A 671 74.43 -16.22 25.22
C PRO A 671 74.86 -17.39 24.30
N PRO A 672 76.16 -17.53 24.02
CA PRO A 672 76.64 -18.63 23.21
C PRO A 672 76.42 -19.96 23.95
N ALA A 673 76.14 -21.03 23.23
CA ALA A 673 76.16 -22.36 23.81
C ALA A 673 77.55 -22.67 24.42
N VAL A 674 77.56 -23.25 25.62
CA VAL A 674 78.77 -23.63 26.35
C VAL A 674 78.74 -25.13 26.59
N LEU A 675 79.88 -25.80 26.41
CA LEU A 675 80.05 -27.22 26.68
C LEU A 675 81.43 -27.47 27.29
N ALA A 676 81.48 -28.33 28.31
CA ALA A 676 82.73 -28.79 28.90
C ALA A 676 83.49 -29.69 27.93
N ILE A 677 84.79 -29.44 27.73
CA ILE A 677 85.65 -30.27 26.90
C ILE A 677 85.66 -31.72 27.46
N PRO A 678 85.30 -32.75 26.67
CA PRO A 678 85.30 -34.13 27.12
C PRO A 678 86.73 -34.63 27.40
N SER A 679 86.87 -35.65 28.27
CA SER A 679 88.18 -36.28 28.47
C SER A 679 88.51 -37.24 27.31
N LEU A 680 89.81 -37.44 27.04
CA LEU A 680 90.27 -38.37 26.01
C LEU A 680 89.74 -39.81 26.21
N GLN A 681 89.47 -40.22 27.47
CA GLN A 681 88.83 -41.51 27.75
C GLN A 681 87.34 -41.53 27.38
N ALA A 682 86.65 -40.39 27.45
CA ALA A 682 85.23 -40.25 27.09
C ALA A 682 85.02 -40.06 25.58
N LEU A 683 86.08 -39.78 24.82
CA LEU A 683 86.09 -39.75 23.36
C LEU A 683 86.30 -41.16 22.74
N GLU A 684 86.56 -42.18 23.55
CA GLU A 684 86.82 -43.59 23.16
C GLU A 684 87.99 -43.82 22.17
N THR A 685 88.70 -42.76 21.75
CA THR A 685 89.87 -42.81 20.85
C THR A 685 90.96 -41.82 21.26
N PHE A 686 92.20 -42.17 20.92
CA PHE A 686 93.40 -41.33 21.04
C PHE A 686 94.01 -40.98 19.67
N ASP A 687 93.36 -41.42 18.58
CA ASP A 687 93.74 -41.10 17.20
C ASP A 687 93.41 -39.63 16.88
N PRO A 688 94.33 -38.83 16.30
CA PRO A 688 94.08 -37.41 16.02
C PRO A 688 92.90 -37.11 15.11
N ASP A 689 92.64 -37.94 14.09
CA ASP A 689 91.52 -37.73 13.16
C ASP A 689 90.19 -38.10 13.83
N GLY A 690 90.16 -39.17 14.62
CA GLY A 690 88.99 -39.56 15.42
C GLY A 690 88.64 -38.54 16.52
N VAL A 691 89.64 -38.04 17.24
CA VAL A 691 89.46 -37.00 18.29
C VAL A 691 88.94 -35.71 17.66
N GLU A 692 89.53 -35.24 16.56
CA GLU A 692 89.05 -34.04 15.86
C GLU A 692 87.62 -34.20 15.35
N ALA A 693 87.29 -35.34 14.72
CA ALA A 693 85.94 -35.61 14.21
C ALA A 693 84.90 -35.55 15.33
N THR A 694 85.16 -36.19 16.47
CA THR A 694 84.21 -36.23 17.60
C THR A 694 84.07 -34.87 18.27
N LEU A 695 85.16 -34.12 18.44
CA LEU A 695 85.11 -32.75 18.98
C LEU A 695 84.36 -31.80 18.02
N THR A 696 84.53 -31.97 16.72
CA THR A 696 83.83 -31.18 15.69
C THR A 696 82.33 -31.51 15.63
N GLU A 697 81.96 -32.79 15.80
CA GLU A 697 80.55 -33.21 15.91
C GLU A 697 79.85 -32.64 17.16
N LEU A 698 80.61 -32.46 18.25
CA LEU A 698 80.17 -31.73 19.46
C LEU A 698 80.17 -30.19 19.28
N GLY A 699 80.56 -29.68 18.11
CA GLY A 699 80.55 -28.25 17.75
C GLY A 699 81.75 -27.44 18.23
N PHE A 700 82.80 -28.08 18.76
CA PHE A 700 84.05 -27.40 19.08
C PHE A 700 84.80 -27.04 17.78
N THR A 701 85.42 -25.87 17.73
CA THR A 701 86.42 -25.59 16.69
C THR A 701 87.74 -26.23 17.11
N VAL A 702 88.43 -26.93 16.21
CA VAL A 702 89.61 -27.73 16.55
C VAL A 702 90.85 -27.26 15.78
N GLU A 703 91.99 -27.19 16.46
CA GLU A 703 93.32 -26.98 15.87
C GLU A 703 94.27 -28.12 16.29
N ARG A 704 95.33 -28.36 15.51
CA ARG A 704 96.35 -29.39 15.79
C ARG A 704 97.70 -28.77 16.17
N ARG A 705 98.36 -29.38 17.14
CA ARG A 705 99.73 -29.03 17.57
C ARG A 705 100.52 -30.28 17.90
N THR A 706 101.79 -30.37 17.50
CA THR A 706 102.67 -31.46 17.95
C THR A 706 103.49 -31.05 19.18
N GLN A 707 103.89 -32.06 19.96
CA GLN A 707 104.79 -31.93 21.11
C GLN A 707 105.76 -33.12 21.13
N SER A 708 107.05 -32.83 21.31
CA SER A 708 108.10 -33.84 21.29
C SER A 708 107.97 -34.87 22.42
N VAL A 709 107.94 -36.16 22.08
CA VAL A 709 107.97 -37.29 23.01
C VAL A 709 109.27 -38.11 22.85
N ALA A 710 109.55 -39.00 23.80
CA ALA A 710 110.76 -39.81 23.77
C ALA A 710 110.74 -40.85 22.64
N ALA A 711 111.92 -41.23 22.14
CA ALA A 711 112.05 -42.28 21.13
C ALA A 711 111.51 -43.63 21.65
N GLY A 712 110.42 -44.12 21.04
CA GLY A 712 109.74 -45.35 21.46
C GLY A 712 108.66 -45.17 22.54
N ASP A 713 108.25 -43.94 22.84
CA ASP A 713 107.08 -43.65 23.66
C ASP A 713 105.78 -44.09 22.93
N PRO A 714 104.87 -44.86 23.56
CA PRO A 714 103.59 -45.24 22.94
C PRO A 714 102.65 -44.06 22.63
N ALA A 715 102.97 -42.85 23.10
CA ALA A 715 102.28 -41.61 22.75
C ALA A 715 102.61 -41.06 21.34
N ASP A 716 103.62 -41.59 20.64
CA ASP A 716 103.99 -41.15 19.29
C ASP A 716 102.81 -41.33 18.30
N GLY A 717 102.45 -40.24 17.62
CA GLY A 717 101.29 -40.16 16.72
C GLY A 717 99.91 -40.08 17.40
N GLN A 718 99.81 -40.12 18.73
CA GLN A 718 98.53 -40.08 19.47
C GLN A 718 98.28 -38.72 20.12
N VAL A 719 97.01 -38.40 20.40
CA VAL A 719 96.62 -37.22 21.17
C VAL A 719 96.96 -37.43 22.65
N ILE A 720 97.89 -36.62 23.16
CA ILE A 720 98.39 -36.69 24.54
C ILE A 720 97.66 -35.75 25.50
N SER A 721 97.11 -34.65 24.99
CA SER A 721 96.33 -33.69 25.77
C SER A 721 95.44 -32.82 24.88
N LEU A 722 94.49 -32.14 25.53
CA LEU A 722 93.70 -31.06 24.96
C LEU A 722 94.09 -29.75 25.66
N ASP A 723 94.13 -28.64 24.92
CA ASP A 723 94.32 -27.29 25.45
C ASP A 723 93.19 -26.38 24.90
N PRO A 724 92.24 -25.89 25.72
CA PRO A 724 92.16 -26.06 27.18
C PRO A 724 91.93 -27.52 27.65
N PRO A 725 92.26 -27.84 28.92
CA PRO A 725 92.16 -29.21 29.42
C PRO A 725 90.71 -29.70 29.58
N PRO A 726 90.48 -31.03 29.58
CA PRO A 726 89.16 -31.62 29.82
C PRO A 726 88.47 -31.11 31.09
N GLY A 727 87.16 -30.92 31.01
CA GLY A 727 86.34 -30.30 32.05
C GLY A 727 86.35 -28.76 32.04
N THR A 728 87.09 -28.12 31.13
CA THR A 728 86.96 -26.67 30.90
C THR A 728 85.70 -26.38 30.08
N ASP A 729 84.82 -25.53 30.60
CA ASP A 729 83.67 -24.97 29.87
C ASP A 729 84.15 -23.97 28.80
N ILE A 730 83.81 -24.21 27.53
CA ILE A 730 84.16 -23.31 26.40
C ILE A 730 82.96 -23.04 25.49
N ARG A 731 83.01 -21.93 24.74
CA ARG A 731 81.91 -21.48 23.87
C ARG A 731 81.94 -22.19 22.52
N ILE A 732 80.94 -23.03 22.28
CA ILE A 732 80.74 -23.77 21.03
C ILE A 732 80.67 -22.77 19.85
N ASN A 733 81.38 -23.03 18.75
CA ASN A 733 81.55 -22.13 17.59
C ASN A 733 82.27 -20.77 17.83
N TYR A 734 82.82 -20.50 19.03
CA TYR A 734 83.53 -19.25 19.32
C TYR A 734 84.93 -19.43 19.93
N ASP A 735 85.18 -20.54 20.63
CA ASP A 735 86.47 -20.90 21.20
C ASP A 735 87.05 -22.15 20.51
N THR A 736 88.38 -22.24 20.44
CA THR A 736 89.12 -23.35 19.82
C THR A 736 89.69 -24.31 20.87
N VAL A 737 89.59 -25.61 20.62
CA VAL A 737 90.33 -26.68 21.33
C VAL A 737 91.55 -27.07 20.48
N THR A 738 92.75 -26.99 21.06
CA THR A 738 93.95 -27.54 20.43
C THR A 738 94.10 -29.00 20.84
N ILE A 739 94.11 -29.93 19.88
CA ILE A 739 94.56 -31.31 20.11
C ILE A 739 96.09 -31.34 20.05
N VAL A 740 96.72 -31.83 21.13
CA VAL A 740 98.18 -31.94 21.22
C VAL A 740 98.60 -33.37 20.93
N ILE A 741 99.44 -33.56 19.93
CA ILE A 741 99.84 -34.87 19.37
C ILE A 741 101.31 -35.15 19.74
N GLY A 742 101.61 -36.36 20.20
CA GLY A 742 102.99 -36.79 20.45
C GLY A 742 103.78 -36.98 19.15
N GLU A 743 105.02 -36.50 19.11
CA GLU A 743 105.93 -36.64 17.97
C GLU A 743 107.33 -37.08 18.45
N ALA A 744 107.77 -38.29 18.11
CA ALA A 744 109.00 -38.87 18.66
C ALA A 744 110.28 -38.20 18.14
N THR A 745 111.18 -37.81 19.06
CA THR A 745 112.51 -37.30 18.68
C THR A 745 113.38 -38.42 18.12
N ALA A 746 113.92 -38.24 16.91
CA ALA A 746 114.79 -39.22 16.27
C ALA A 746 116.07 -39.52 17.11
N ALA A 747 116.43 -40.80 17.23
CA ALA A 747 117.61 -41.22 17.98
C ALA A 747 118.89 -41.04 17.15
N GLU A 748 119.84 -40.26 17.67
CA GLU A 748 121.15 -40.06 17.04
C GLU A 748 122.00 -41.34 17.09
N ALA A 749 122.53 -41.75 15.94
CA ALA A 749 123.46 -42.87 15.82
C ALA A 749 124.90 -42.35 15.65
N ASN A 750 125.82 -42.84 16.48
CA ASN A 750 127.22 -42.42 16.48
C ASN A 750 127.94 -42.70 15.14
N GLY A 751 128.81 -41.78 14.73
CA GLY A 751 129.81 -41.97 13.69
C GLY A 751 130.98 -41.01 13.88
N GLU A 752 132.20 -41.56 13.96
CA GLU A 752 133.45 -40.80 14.02
C GLU A 752 133.83 -40.28 12.62
N ASP A 753 134.42 -39.08 12.52
CA ASP A 753 135.73 -38.94 11.88
C ASP A 753 136.43 -37.60 12.20
N ALA A 754 137.70 -37.45 11.81
CA ALA A 754 138.63 -36.46 12.38
C ALA A 754 139.18 -35.38 11.41
N ASN A 755 139.85 -34.37 12.02
CA ASN A 755 140.74 -33.36 11.41
C ASN A 755 140.13 -32.28 10.48
N GLY A 756 140.82 -31.13 10.38
CA GLY A 756 140.56 -30.16 9.30
C GLY A 756 140.91 -28.68 9.51
N ASN A 757 141.93 -28.34 10.30
CA ASN A 757 142.34 -26.94 10.57
C ASN A 757 142.59 -26.09 9.30
N GLY A 758 142.07 -24.86 9.26
CA GLY A 758 142.24 -23.90 8.14
C GLY A 758 141.86 -22.47 8.50
#